data_AF-A0A9X7YGD1-F1
#
_entry.id   AF-A0A9X7YGD1-F1
#
_cell.length_a   1.000
_cell.length_b   1.000
_cell.length_c   1.000
_cell.angle_alpha   90.00
_cell.angle_beta   90.00
_cell.angle_gamma   90.00
#
_symmetry.space_group_name_H-M   'P 1'
#
loop_
_entity.id
_entity.type
_entity.pdbx_description
1 polymer ?
#
loop_
_entity_poly.entity_id
_entity_poly.type
_entity_poly.pdbx_seq_one_letter_code
_entity_poly.pdbx_strand_id
1 'polypeptide(L)'
;MTAHFGAGDKTGVWSLREAFDALETAQALALTRDPLNEASPEAVLADLLARSERLPTQSVRSERQVDMQQFSTPLPLAYLAARAAAIGADDLVLEPSAGTGLLAIFAQLAGAGLFLNERDPVRAGLLGQALGAEVSCHDAEFIDDFLPTAVRPNVVLINPPFARSEQRGRDTHAGARHLRSALARLTPGGRCVAIMSPAFAHDGSGEKGYRAVADLVPPRVEITIQGRPFAKHGTSVSVRLLIYDKGWTGAPERICVPDIRAALPHILSMPPRLGSLDSAQREPAGTTKAWIPMRMPVRTHAPLMALPSKTIRRKPSPRAAAALDTTVEPLAYAVLETPRPADEQIGIYVPWRLSRMDIPGGKPHPDQLVESIAMSSILPPAPTYVPMLPRSAVTAMSDAQLETLVYAGQAFERDLPGLHAPNEAGTMLMPDSAGRAYRMGFFIGDGTGVGKGQQVAACILDQWSRGRRKAVWISKSAALIEDARRDWAALGGLPIDIQPLETTPFGAPITMESGIIFLTYATLRSQRHDAASRLSQLLAWLEIDFEGVICFDEAHEMANAAGTETRFGAQKGSDQGLAGVRLQNLRPRARILYISATGATDPANLCYAIRLGLWGAGTSFDDRAAFMSGIEKGGIAAMEIVARDLKALGLYTARALTFRGVEYDPLVHPLTPAQIETYNAYADGWAVLWRAAHNTAYREEAVMRRSAA
;
A
#
# COMPACT_ATOMS: atom_id res chain seq x y z
N MET A 1 -28.95 5.72 10.82
CA MET A 1 -28.40 4.66 9.96
C MET A 1 -29.21 3.38 10.03
N THR A 2 -29.14 2.56 11.10
CA THR A 2 -29.89 1.29 11.20
C THR A 2 -31.37 1.39 10.88
N ALA A 3 -32.08 2.38 11.42
CA ALA A 3 -33.50 2.59 11.13
C ALA A 3 -33.78 3.00 9.68
N HIS A 4 -32.88 3.77 9.05
CA HIS A 4 -33.03 4.23 7.66
C HIS A 4 -32.79 3.09 6.66
N PHE A 5 -31.78 2.27 6.90
CA PHE A 5 -31.41 1.15 6.02
C PHE A 5 -32.14 -0.16 6.37
N GLY A 6 -32.92 -0.20 7.45
CA GLY A 6 -33.63 -1.41 7.91
C GLY A 6 -32.71 -2.55 8.38
N ALA A 7 -31.41 -2.32 8.50
CA ALA A 7 -30.39 -3.32 8.78
C ALA A 7 -29.21 -2.73 9.56
N GLY A 8 -28.57 -3.54 10.41
CA GLY A 8 -27.36 -3.14 11.14
C GLY A 8 -26.12 -3.05 10.25
N ASP A 9 -25.08 -2.35 10.70
CA ASP A 9 -23.78 -2.23 10.01
C ASP A 9 -23.15 -3.60 9.68
N LYS A 10 -23.35 -4.61 10.53
CA LYS A 10 -22.92 -6.01 10.33
C LYS A 10 -23.42 -6.65 9.03
N THR A 11 -24.46 -6.10 8.41
CA THR A 11 -25.04 -6.61 7.15
C THR A 11 -24.32 -6.11 5.91
N GLY A 12 -23.45 -5.09 6.04
CA GLY A 12 -22.74 -4.47 4.92
C GLY A 12 -23.58 -3.51 4.06
N VAL A 13 -24.85 -3.30 4.40
CA VAL A 13 -25.75 -2.34 3.70
C VAL A 13 -25.31 -0.90 3.90
N TRP A 14 -24.67 -0.62 5.05
CA TRP A 14 -24.00 0.63 5.36
C TRP A 14 -22.84 0.36 6.32
N SER A 15 -21.90 1.29 6.43
CA SER A 15 -20.71 1.22 7.28
C SER A 15 -20.68 2.33 8.33
N LEU A 16 -20.00 2.09 9.46
CA LEU A 16 -19.77 3.14 10.47
C LEU A 16 -19.06 4.38 9.90
N ARG A 17 -18.29 4.24 8.82
CA ARG A 17 -17.70 5.38 8.10
C ARG A 17 -18.77 6.27 7.49
N GLU A 18 -19.75 5.71 6.80
CA GLU A 18 -20.86 6.48 6.23
C GLU A 18 -21.69 7.16 7.33
N ALA A 19 -21.77 6.58 8.53
CA ALA A 19 -22.37 7.26 9.68
C ALA A 19 -21.55 8.48 10.12
N PHE A 20 -20.21 8.39 10.11
CA PHE A 20 -19.34 9.53 10.40
C PHE A 20 -19.38 10.59 9.30
N ASP A 21 -19.36 10.21 8.02
CA ASP A 21 -19.53 11.15 6.90
C ASP A 21 -20.89 11.86 6.98
N ALA A 22 -21.96 11.15 7.37
CA ALA A 22 -23.26 11.75 7.61
C ALA A 22 -23.25 12.74 8.81
N LEU A 23 -22.55 12.43 9.90
CA LEU A 23 -22.39 13.35 11.04
C LEU A 23 -21.54 14.58 10.69
N GLU A 24 -20.48 14.42 9.89
CA GLU A 24 -19.68 15.52 9.38
C GLU A 24 -20.52 16.42 8.46
N THR A 25 -21.28 15.83 7.54
CA THR A 25 -22.21 16.56 6.66
C THR A 25 -23.29 17.28 7.46
N ALA A 26 -23.84 16.63 8.49
CA ALA A 26 -24.86 17.20 9.36
C ALA A 26 -24.36 18.42 10.14
N GLN A 27 -23.07 18.47 10.51
CA GLN A 27 -22.48 19.67 11.12
C GLN A 27 -22.47 20.85 10.15
N ALA A 28 -22.06 20.65 8.90
CA ALA A 28 -22.09 21.71 7.88
C ALA A 28 -23.52 22.21 7.65
N LEU A 29 -24.49 21.30 7.51
CA LEU A 29 -25.92 21.62 7.40
C LEU A 29 -26.49 22.29 8.66
N ALA A 30 -25.97 21.97 9.85
CA ALA A 30 -26.42 22.62 11.08
C ALA A 30 -25.99 24.09 11.10
N LEU A 31 -24.77 24.41 10.64
CA LEU A 31 -24.29 25.79 10.59
C LEU A 31 -25.03 26.67 9.57
N THR A 32 -25.60 26.09 8.52
CA THR A 32 -26.45 26.86 7.58
C THR A 32 -27.84 27.16 8.14
N ARG A 33 -28.30 26.37 9.13
CA ARG A 33 -29.63 26.50 9.74
C ARG A 33 -29.63 27.27 11.05
N ASP A 34 -28.59 27.04 11.85
CA ASP A 34 -28.38 27.62 13.18
C ASP A 34 -27.16 28.55 13.11
N PRO A 35 -27.38 29.88 13.08
CA PRO A 35 -26.28 30.83 12.94
C PRO A 35 -25.33 30.74 14.14
N LEU A 36 -24.05 30.91 13.87
CA LEU A 36 -23.02 30.93 14.91
C LEU A 36 -23.26 32.11 15.86
N ASN A 37 -22.89 31.95 17.12
CA ASN A 37 -22.90 33.05 18.07
C ASN A 37 -21.74 34.03 17.75
N GLU A 38 -22.02 35.03 16.92
CA GLU A 38 -21.03 36.02 16.44
C GLU A 38 -20.61 37.06 17.50
N ALA A 39 -20.94 36.87 18.78
CA ALA A 39 -20.58 37.80 19.85
C ALA A 39 -19.07 38.10 19.90
N SER A 40 -18.23 37.08 19.68
CA SER A 40 -16.79 37.26 19.48
C SER A 40 -16.16 36.04 18.79
N PRO A 41 -14.98 36.18 18.14
CA PRO A 41 -14.22 35.06 17.61
C PRO A 41 -13.98 33.91 18.61
N GLU A 42 -13.70 34.27 19.86
CA GLU A 42 -13.44 33.35 20.96
C GLU A 42 -14.71 32.60 21.35
N ALA A 43 -15.87 33.28 21.38
CA ALA A 43 -17.16 32.68 21.66
C ALA A 43 -17.56 31.67 20.58
N VAL A 44 -17.35 32.02 19.30
CA VAL A 44 -17.58 31.10 18.17
C VAL A 44 -16.68 29.87 18.30
N LEU A 45 -15.38 30.05 18.52
CA LEU A 45 -14.46 28.92 18.66
C LEU A 45 -14.83 28.02 19.86
N ALA A 46 -15.25 28.62 20.98
CA ALA A 46 -15.71 27.87 22.15
C ALA A 46 -16.99 27.06 21.86
N ASP A 47 -17.96 27.62 21.14
CA ASP A 47 -19.17 26.90 20.73
C ASP A 47 -18.84 25.74 19.78
N LEU A 48 -17.99 25.97 18.78
CA LEU A 48 -17.55 24.92 17.85
C LEU A 48 -16.82 23.78 18.55
N LEU A 49 -15.99 24.09 19.55
CA LEU A 49 -15.33 23.08 20.39
C LEU A 49 -16.37 22.28 21.20
N ALA A 50 -17.35 22.96 21.81
CA ALA A 50 -18.42 22.31 22.56
C ALA A 50 -19.34 21.44 21.66
N ARG A 51 -19.59 21.85 20.42
CA ARG A 51 -20.29 21.03 19.40
C ARG A 51 -19.48 19.78 19.06
N SER A 52 -18.18 19.94 18.82
CA SER A 52 -17.27 18.83 18.48
C SER A 52 -17.13 17.81 19.62
N GLU A 53 -17.14 18.26 20.88
CA GLU A 53 -17.03 17.38 22.05
C GLU A 53 -18.25 16.48 22.25
N ARG A 54 -19.44 16.93 21.85
CA ARG A 54 -20.69 16.16 21.92
C ARG A 54 -20.78 15.04 20.89
N LEU A 55 -19.92 15.04 19.87
CA LEU A 55 -19.92 14.02 18.83
C LEU A 55 -19.17 12.76 19.29
N PRO A 56 -19.60 11.58 18.80
CA PRO A 56 -18.86 10.35 19.03
C PRO A 56 -17.46 10.46 18.42
N THR A 57 -16.46 9.92 19.11
CA THR A 57 -15.12 9.78 18.55
C THR A 57 -15.16 8.78 17.40
N GLN A 58 -14.53 9.12 16.27
CA GLN A 58 -14.36 8.23 15.13
C GLN A 58 -13.36 7.12 15.46
N SER A 59 -13.83 6.08 16.17
CA SER A 59 -13.03 4.95 16.64
C SER A 59 -12.79 3.87 15.60
N VAL A 60 -13.56 3.88 14.49
CA VAL A 60 -13.43 2.94 13.38
C VAL A 60 -12.86 3.67 12.18
N ARG A 61 -11.71 3.19 11.71
CA ARG A 61 -11.07 3.66 10.47
C ARG A 61 -11.29 2.62 9.40
N SER A 62 -11.86 2.99 8.26
CA SER A 62 -11.90 2.10 7.10
C SER A 62 -10.50 1.99 6.49
N GLU A 63 -10.18 0.86 5.87
CA GLU A 63 -8.91 0.67 5.15
C GLU A 63 -8.69 1.78 4.12
N ARG A 64 -9.73 2.12 3.34
CA ARG A 64 -9.76 3.25 2.40
C ARG A 64 -9.41 4.60 3.04
N GLN A 65 -9.90 4.90 4.24
CA GLN A 65 -9.60 6.14 4.97
C GLN A 65 -8.13 6.18 5.43
N VAL A 66 -7.58 5.05 5.89
CA VAL A 66 -6.18 4.92 6.29
C VAL A 66 -5.24 4.98 5.08
N ASP A 67 -5.64 4.37 3.97
CA ASP A 67 -4.85 4.25 2.75
C ASP A 67 -4.79 5.56 1.98
N MET A 68 -5.89 6.30 1.89
CA MET A 68 -5.97 7.59 1.19
C MET A 68 -5.76 8.80 2.10
N GLN A 69 -5.54 8.61 3.41
CA GLN A 69 -5.44 9.69 4.40
C GLN A 69 -6.59 10.72 4.32
N GLN A 70 -7.80 10.23 4.06
CA GLN A 70 -9.00 11.06 3.86
C GLN A 70 -9.63 11.49 5.20
N PHE A 71 -8.92 12.32 5.97
CA PHE A 71 -9.43 12.88 7.23
C PHE A 71 -10.10 14.22 6.98
N SER A 72 -11.41 14.30 7.25
CA SER A 72 -12.15 15.57 7.24
C SER A 72 -11.60 16.49 8.32
N THR A 73 -11.45 17.77 7.98
CA THR A 73 -10.96 18.79 8.92
C THR A 73 -11.99 19.04 10.02
N PRO A 74 -11.64 18.90 11.32
CA PRO A 74 -12.55 19.19 12.41
C PRO A 74 -13.03 20.64 12.37
N LEU A 75 -14.30 20.87 12.70
CA LEU A 75 -14.96 22.17 12.56
C LEU A 75 -14.24 23.34 13.29
N PRO A 76 -13.67 23.16 14.51
CA PRO A 76 -12.88 24.21 15.17
C PRO A 76 -11.61 24.57 14.40
N LEU A 77 -10.93 23.59 13.79
CA LEU A 77 -9.73 23.82 13.00
C LEU A 77 -10.07 24.48 11.65
N ALA A 78 -11.18 24.06 11.04
CA ALA A 78 -11.72 24.69 9.83
C ALA A 78 -12.06 26.17 10.06
N TYR A 79 -12.64 26.51 11.22
CA TYR A 79 -12.89 27.90 11.58
C TYR A 79 -11.61 28.73 11.64
N LEU A 80 -10.56 28.22 12.32
CA LEU A 80 -9.27 28.89 12.36
C LEU A 80 -8.66 29.09 10.98
N ALA A 81 -8.73 28.07 10.12
CA ALA A 81 -8.23 28.15 8.75
C ALA A 81 -8.98 29.22 7.93
N ALA A 82 -10.31 29.28 8.04
CA ALA A 82 -11.13 30.30 7.38
C ALA A 82 -10.84 31.72 7.90
N ARG A 83 -10.61 31.88 9.21
CA ARG A 83 -10.20 33.16 9.81
C ARG A 83 -8.82 33.60 9.32
N ALA A 84 -7.85 32.68 9.25
CA ALA A 84 -6.52 32.97 8.72
C ALA A 84 -6.56 33.35 7.23
N ALA A 85 -7.48 32.76 6.47
CA ALA A 85 -7.70 33.06 5.05
C ALA A 85 -8.33 34.45 4.83
N ALA A 86 -8.98 35.04 5.84
CA ALA A 86 -9.66 36.34 5.76
C ALA A 86 -10.66 36.42 4.58
N ILE A 87 -11.56 35.45 4.53
CA ILE A 87 -12.55 35.25 3.46
C ILE A 87 -13.64 36.32 3.53
N GLY A 88 -14.01 36.87 2.37
CA GLY A 88 -15.15 37.76 2.19
C GLY A 88 -16.01 37.37 0.97
N ALA A 89 -17.14 38.07 0.80
CA ALA A 89 -18.14 37.72 -0.21
C ALA A 89 -17.66 37.86 -1.68
N ASP A 90 -16.62 38.66 -1.92
CA ASP A 90 -16.02 38.84 -3.25
C ASP A 90 -14.99 37.76 -3.62
N ASP A 91 -14.72 36.81 -2.71
CA ASP A 91 -13.74 35.77 -2.95
C ASP A 91 -14.30 34.62 -3.78
N LEU A 92 -13.42 33.98 -4.55
CA LEU A 92 -13.61 32.65 -5.10
C LEU A 92 -12.66 31.70 -4.35
N VAL A 93 -13.25 30.84 -3.53
CA VAL A 93 -12.54 29.89 -2.68
C VAL A 93 -12.43 28.54 -3.38
N LEU A 94 -11.22 28.04 -3.55
CA LEU A 94 -10.94 26.66 -3.96
C LEU A 94 -10.67 25.80 -2.73
N GLU A 95 -11.43 24.72 -2.57
CA GLU A 95 -11.10 23.62 -1.66
C GLU A 95 -10.82 22.35 -2.49
N PRO A 96 -9.54 21.96 -2.69
CA PRO A 96 -9.19 20.91 -3.63
C PRO A 96 -9.30 19.50 -3.03
N SER A 97 -9.56 19.38 -1.72
CA SER A 97 -9.64 18.13 -0.96
C SER A 97 -10.79 18.19 0.04
N ALA A 98 -12.01 18.39 -0.47
CA ALA A 98 -13.08 19.02 0.29
C ALA A 98 -13.79 18.16 1.35
N GLY A 99 -13.58 16.84 1.31
CA GLY A 99 -14.24 15.89 2.19
C GLY A 99 -15.76 16.06 2.14
N THR A 100 -16.38 16.23 3.31
CA THR A 100 -17.82 16.52 3.43
C THR A 100 -18.13 18.02 3.60
N GLY A 101 -17.15 18.90 3.41
CA GLY A 101 -17.36 20.36 3.36
C GLY A 101 -17.20 21.11 4.69
N LEU A 102 -16.63 20.50 5.72
CA LEU A 102 -16.41 21.17 7.01
C LEU A 102 -15.45 22.37 6.93
N LEU A 103 -14.57 22.40 5.93
CA LEU A 103 -13.66 23.52 5.69
C LEU A 103 -14.28 24.55 4.72
N ALA A 104 -14.94 24.12 3.64
CA ALA A 104 -15.68 25.00 2.73
C ALA A 104 -16.89 25.73 3.36
N ILE A 105 -17.53 25.18 4.39
CA ILE A 105 -18.76 25.78 4.96
C ILE A 105 -18.57 27.24 5.39
N PHE A 106 -17.42 27.59 5.95
CA PHE A 106 -17.15 28.97 6.39
C PHE A 106 -17.01 29.94 5.23
N ALA A 107 -16.55 29.47 4.05
CA ALA A 107 -16.55 30.27 2.84
C ALA A 107 -17.98 30.53 2.34
N GLN A 108 -18.86 29.53 2.42
CA GLN A 108 -20.29 29.72 2.12
C GLN A 108 -20.96 30.72 3.06
N LEU A 109 -20.70 30.60 4.36
CA LEU A 109 -21.24 31.53 5.37
C LEU A 109 -20.74 32.96 5.16
N ALA A 110 -19.52 33.13 4.66
CA ALA A 110 -18.96 34.44 4.28
C ALA A 110 -19.54 34.98 2.95
N GLY A 111 -20.39 34.23 2.26
CA GLY A 111 -20.98 34.60 0.97
C GLY A 111 -20.04 34.47 -0.23
N ALA A 112 -18.89 33.81 -0.07
CA ALA A 112 -17.90 33.64 -1.12
C ALA A 112 -18.38 32.65 -2.20
N GLY A 113 -17.85 32.81 -3.42
CA GLY A 113 -17.95 31.78 -4.45
C GLY A 113 -17.14 30.55 -4.07
N LEU A 114 -17.64 29.36 -4.43
CA LEU A 114 -17.00 28.09 -4.13
C LEU A 114 -16.63 27.34 -5.41
N PHE A 115 -15.42 26.78 -5.41
CA PHE A 115 -15.03 25.71 -6.30
C PHE A 115 -14.55 24.53 -5.45
N LEU A 116 -15.24 23.39 -5.56
CA LEU A 116 -15.03 22.24 -4.70
C LEU A 116 -14.49 21.06 -5.49
N ASN A 117 -13.51 20.35 -4.93
CA ASN A 117 -13.03 19.09 -5.45
C ASN A 117 -12.96 18.06 -4.32
N GLU A 118 -13.61 16.92 -4.48
CA GLU A 118 -13.52 15.78 -3.57
C GLU A 118 -13.37 14.49 -4.36
N ARG A 119 -12.32 13.74 -4.05
CA ARG A 119 -11.93 12.55 -4.81
C ARG A 119 -12.90 11.39 -4.61
N ASP A 120 -13.44 11.24 -3.40
CA ASP A 120 -14.39 10.18 -3.08
C ASP A 120 -15.81 10.51 -3.60
N PRO A 121 -16.39 9.69 -4.49
CA PRO A 121 -17.69 10.00 -5.10
C PRO A 121 -18.85 10.12 -4.10
N VAL A 122 -18.80 9.37 -2.98
CA VAL A 122 -19.86 9.42 -1.95
C VAL A 122 -19.77 10.73 -1.20
N ARG A 123 -18.56 11.11 -0.76
CA ARG A 123 -18.34 12.41 -0.11
C ARG A 123 -18.60 13.59 -1.04
N ALA A 124 -18.21 13.50 -2.31
CA ALA A 124 -18.53 14.51 -3.31
C ALA A 124 -20.04 14.68 -3.47
N GLY A 125 -20.80 13.58 -3.48
CA GLY A 125 -22.27 13.61 -3.50
C GLY A 125 -22.88 14.26 -2.26
N LEU A 126 -22.39 13.93 -1.06
CA LEU A 126 -22.82 14.55 0.20
C LEU A 126 -22.49 16.05 0.23
N LEU A 127 -21.27 16.41 -0.16
CA LEU A 127 -20.77 17.77 -0.22
C LEU A 127 -21.62 18.64 -1.15
N GLY A 128 -21.90 18.14 -2.37
CA GLY A 128 -22.71 18.86 -3.34
C GLY A 128 -24.14 19.12 -2.85
N GLN A 129 -24.72 18.15 -2.12
CA GLN A 129 -26.03 18.35 -1.48
C GLN A 129 -25.96 19.30 -0.29
N ALA A 130 -24.91 19.24 0.52
CA ALA A 130 -24.77 20.01 1.75
C ALA A 130 -24.57 21.51 1.48
N LEU A 131 -23.73 21.84 0.50
CA LEU A 131 -23.38 23.23 0.17
C LEU A 131 -24.10 23.75 -1.08
N GLY A 132 -24.84 22.90 -1.80
CA GLY A 132 -25.57 23.30 -3.01
C GLY A 132 -24.64 23.75 -4.15
N ALA A 133 -23.46 23.13 -4.26
CA ALA A 133 -22.42 23.47 -5.23
C ALA A 133 -22.02 22.25 -6.06
N GLU A 134 -21.56 22.47 -7.30
CA GLU A 134 -20.94 21.39 -8.08
C GLU A 134 -19.58 21.00 -7.48
N VAL A 135 -19.31 19.70 -7.49
CA VAL A 135 -18.09 19.12 -6.93
C VAL A 135 -17.38 18.34 -8.04
N SER A 136 -16.14 18.72 -8.32
CA SER A 136 -15.25 17.95 -9.20
C SER A 136 -14.57 16.80 -8.44
N CYS A 137 -14.10 15.77 -9.14
CA CYS A 137 -13.48 14.58 -8.53
C CYS A 137 -12.07 14.30 -9.07
N HIS A 138 -11.34 15.35 -9.42
CA HIS A 138 -9.99 15.29 -9.93
C HIS A 138 -8.98 14.86 -8.84
N ASP A 139 -7.88 14.26 -9.27
CA ASP A 139 -6.70 14.13 -8.41
C ASP A 139 -6.11 15.53 -8.19
N ALA A 140 -6.14 15.98 -6.94
CA ALA A 140 -5.73 17.33 -6.56
C ALA A 140 -4.22 17.59 -6.69
N GLU A 141 -3.39 16.55 -6.88
CA GLU A 141 -2.00 16.70 -7.33
C GLU A 141 -1.92 17.51 -8.65
N PHE A 142 -2.96 17.43 -9.48
CA PHE A 142 -3.06 18.04 -10.81
C PHE A 142 -4.23 19.03 -10.89
N ILE A 143 -4.64 19.63 -9.76
CA ILE A 143 -5.79 20.55 -9.75
C ILE A 143 -5.56 21.74 -10.68
N ASP A 144 -4.32 22.25 -10.78
CA ASP A 144 -4.00 23.32 -11.72
C ASP A 144 -4.08 22.87 -13.19
N ASP A 145 -3.91 21.60 -13.49
CA ASP A 145 -4.01 21.11 -14.87
C ASP A 145 -5.47 20.84 -15.27
N PHE A 146 -6.28 20.36 -14.32
CA PHE A 146 -7.65 19.91 -14.61
C PHE A 146 -8.71 20.99 -14.48
N LEU A 147 -8.49 22.03 -13.67
CA LEU A 147 -9.47 23.08 -13.52
C LEU A 147 -9.60 23.92 -14.80
N PRO A 148 -10.82 24.27 -15.24
CA PRO A 148 -11.02 25.15 -16.37
C PRO A 148 -10.24 26.46 -16.21
N THR A 149 -9.69 27.00 -17.28
CA THR A 149 -8.89 28.24 -17.24
C THR A 149 -9.69 29.46 -16.76
N ALA A 150 -11.02 29.42 -16.81
CA ALA A 150 -11.85 30.48 -16.25
C ALA A 150 -11.89 30.47 -14.70
N VAL A 151 -11.57 29.34 -14.06
CA VAL A 151 -11.57 29.20 -12.60
C VAL A 151 -10.27 29.77 -12.05
N ARG A 152 -10.39 30.93 -11.38
CA ARG A 152 -9.28 31.75 -10.86
C ARG A 152 -9.52 32.08 -9.39
N PRO A 153 -9.27 31.13 -8.47
CA PRO A 153 -9.50 31.35 -7.05
C PRO A 153 -8.48 32.34 -6.48
N ASN A 154 -8.96 33.25 -5.64
CA ASN A 154 -8.11 34.18 -4.89
C ASN A 154 -7.93 33.75 -3.42
N VAL A 155 -8.61 32.67 -3.02
CA VAL A 155 -8.43 31.99 -1.73
C VAL A 155 -8.36 30.48 -1.97
N VAL A 156 -7.42 29.82 -1.29
CA VAL A 156 -7.34 28.35 -1.22
C VAL A 156 -7.39 27.92 0.23
N LEU A 157 -8.26 26.97 0.55
CA LEU A 157 -8.23 26.22 1.80
C LEU A 157 -7.89 24.76 1.47
N ILE A 158 -6.88 24.17 2.11
CA ILE A 158 -6.46 22.81 1.75
C ILE A 158 -6.01 22.00 2.97
N ASN A 159 -6.44 20.74 3.02
CA ASN A 159 -5.94 19.71 3.94
C ASN A 159 -5.55 18.49 3.10
N PRO A 160 -4.37 18.50 2.46
CA PRO A 160 -3.99 17.45 1.53
C PRO A 160 -3.58 16.18 2.29
N PRO A 161 -3.57 15.01 1.63
CA PRO A 161 -2.94 13.83 2.21
C PRO A 161 -1.45 14.11 2.48
N PHE A 162 -0.99 13.88 3.70
CA PHE A 162 0.39 14.22 4.09
C PHE A 162 1.44 13.33 3.45
N ALA A 163 1.13 12.05 3.24
CA ALA A 163 2.09 11.06 2.77
C ALA A 163 1.48 10.02 1.81
N ARG A 164 0.43 10.39 1.07
CA ARG A 164 -0.30 9.47 0.17
C ARG A 164 -0.61 10.09 -1.19
N SER A 165 -0.25 9.39 -2.25
CA SER A 165 -0.50 9.77 -3.64
C SER A 165 -1.25 8.65 -4.35
N GLU A 166 -2.26 8.97 -5.15
CA GLU A 166 -3.05 7.98 -5.89
C GLU A 166 -2.20 7.20 -6.91
N GLN A 167 -1.21 7.86 -7.54
CA GLN A 167 -0.30 7.21 -8.50
C GLN A 167 0.91 6.52 -7.84
N ARG A 168 1.21 6.82 -6.55
CA ARG A 168 2.51 6.45 -5.93
C ARG A 168 2.39 5.81 -4.54
N GLY A 169 1.18 5.55 -4.05
CA GLY A 169 0.94 4.93 -2.75
C GLY A 169 1.48 5.78 -1.60
N ARG A 170 2.42 5.24 -0.80
CA ARG A 170 3.10 6.00 0.26
C ARG A 170 4.13 6.94 -0.34
N ASP A 171 3.84 8.23 -0.29
CA ASP A 171 4.71 9.25 -0.86
C ASP A 171 4.80 10.45 0.08
N THR A 172 5.97 10.61 0.72
CA THR A 172 6.26 11.71 1.66
C THR A 172 6.18 13.10 1.02
N HIS A 173 6.12 13.20 -0.31
CA HIS A 173 6.00 14.44 -1.06
C HIS A 173 4.58 14.66 -1.61
N ALA A 174 3.62 13.78 -1.35
CA ALA A 174 2.25 13.93 -1.86
C ALA A 174 1.62 15.25 -1.42
N GLY A 175 1.66 15.55 -0.11
CA GLY A 175 1.14 16.81 0.42
C GLY A 175 1.81 18.04 -0.21
N ALA A 176 3.11 17.94 -0.51
CA ALA A 176 3.87 18.99 -1.19
C ALA A 176 3.35 19.24 -2.60
N ARG A 177 3.05 18.19 -3.38
CA ARG A 177 2.59 18.34 -4.77
C ARG A 177 1.16 18.85 -4.87
N HIS A 178 0.25 18.38 -4.01
CA HIS A 178 -1.11 18.93 -3.91
C HIS A 178 -1.07 20.42 -3.57
N LEU A 179 -0.27 20.80 -2.56
CA LEU A 179 -0.10 22.20 -2.16
C LEU A 179 0.51 23.05 -3.29
N ARG A 180 1.53 22.53 -3.97
CA ARG A 180 2.17 23.22 -5.11
C ARG A 180 1.19 23.46 -6.26
N SER A 181 0.36 22.47 -6.58
CA SER A 181 -0.68 22.56 -7.60
C SER A 181 -1.74 23.60 -7.23
N ALA A 182 -2.22 23.58 -5.98
CA ALA A 182 -3.18 24.59 -5.52
C ALA A 182 -2.59 26.01 -5.49
N LEU A 183 -1.33 26.18 -5.10
CA LEU A 183 -0.61 27.46 -5.14
C LEU A 183 -0.34 27.94 -6.58
N ALA A 184 -0.11 27.03 -7.53
CA ALA A 184 0.01 27.37 -8.94
C ALA A 184 -1.29 27.99 -9.47
N ARG A 185 -2.44 27.39 -9.11
CA ARG A 185 -3.78 27.87 -9.50
C ARG A 185 -4.23 29.17 -8.80
N LEU A 186 -3.74 29.44 -7.59
CA LEU A 186 -4.07 30.66 -6.82
C LEU A 186 -3.70 31.93 -7.61
N THR A 187 -4.55 32.95 -7.64
CA THR A 187 -4.23 34.22 -8.31
C THR A 187 -3.14 35.02 -7.57
N PRO A 188 -2.35 35.86 -8.27
CA PRO A 188 -1.46 36.81 -7.60
C PRO A 188 -2.18 37.65 -6.54
N GLY A 189 -1.54 37.89 -5.40
CA GLY A 189 -2.15 38.58 -4.25
C GLY A 189 -3.16 37.76 -3.44
N GLY A 190 -3.51 36.56 -3.90
CA GLY A 190 -4.39 35.63 -3.20
C GLY A 190 -3.71 34.95 -2.00
N ARG A 191 -4.53 34.34 -1.13
CA ARG A 191 -4.07 33.65 0.09
C ARG A 191 -4.40 32.16 0.07
N CYS A 192 -3.44 31.33 0.44
CA CYS A 192 -3.65 29.89 0.69
C CYS A 192 -3.42 29.59 2.16
N VAL A 193 -4.33 28.85 2.79
CA VAL A 193 -4.17 28.28 4.12
C VAL A 193 -4.14 26.75 4.01
N ALA A 194 -2.99 26.18 4.33
CA ALA A 194 -2.74 24.74 4.23
C ALA A 194 -2.57 24.11 5.63
N ILE A 195 -3.31 23.04 5.90
CA ILE A 195 -3.14 22.19 7.07
C ILE A 195 -2.14 21.09 6.70
N MET A 196 -0.98 21.05 7.35
CA MET A 196 0.10 20.11 7.03
C MET A 196 0.61 19.37 8.27
N SER A 197 1.33 18.27 8.06
CA SER A 197 2.05 17.56 9.12
C SER A 197 3.12 18.45 9.78
N PRO A 198 3.41 18.27 11.10
CA PRO A 198 4.55 18.90 11.76
C PRO A 198 5.90 18.63 11.09
N ALA A 199 6.02 17.49 10.41
CA ALA A 199 7.21 17.12 9.65
C ALA A 199 7.45 18.00 8.41
N PHE A 200 6.41 18.64 7.86
CA PHE A 200 6.52 19.54 6.72
C PHE A 200 6.98 20.92 7.20
N ALA A 201 8.28 21.05 7.44
CA ALA A 201 8.93 22.24 7.99
C ALA A 201 10.31 22.41 7.38
N HIS A 202 10.88 23.62 7.48
CA HIS A 202 12.22 23.94 6.99
C HIS A 202 13.35 23.11 7.62
N ASP A 203 13.09 22.55 8.80
CA ASP A 203 14.00 21.79 9.66
C ASP A 203 13.41 20.40 10.01
N GLY A 204 12.34 19.98 9.32
CA GLY A 204 11.65 18.72 9.54
C GLY A 204 12.02 17.63 8.54
N SER A 205 11.54 16.40 8.75
CA SER A 205 11.78 15.29 7.82
C SER A 205 11.13 15.48 6.44
N GLY A 206 10.20 16.42 6.30
CA GLY A 206 9.59 16.86 5.03
C GLY A 206 10.29 18.06 4.37
N GLU A 207 11.49 18.45 4.83
CA GLU A 207 12.22 19.64 4.38
C GLU A 207 12.31 19.78 2.85
N LYS A 208 12.60 18.70 2.12
CA LYS A 208 12.71 18.76 0.65
C LYS A 208 11.41 19.21 -0.02
N GLY A 209 10.27 18.67 0.44
CA GLY A 209 8.95 19.06 -0.04
C GLY A 209 8.58 20.47 0.40
N TYR A 210 8.93 20.85 1.63
CA TYR A 210 8.75 22.21 2.13
C TYR A 210 9.52 23.22 1.28
N ARG A 211 10.81 22.99 1.02
CA ARG A 211 11.65 23.85 0.17
C ARG A 211 11.06 23.97 -1.24
N ALA A 212 10.67 22.86 -1.86
CA ALA A 212 10.07 22.87 -3.21
C ALA A 212 8.77 23.69 -3.30
N VAL A 213 7.98 23.76 -2.22
CA VAL A 213 6.79 24.63 -2.14
C VAL A 213 7.20 26.08 -1.87
N ALA A 214 8.13 26.31 -0.93
CA ALA A 214 8.63 27.62 -0.57
C ALA A 214 9.33 28.34 -1.74
N ASP A 215 9.99 27.58 -2.62
CA ASP A 215 10.60 28.09 -3.86
C ASP A 215 9.55 28.64 -4.84
N LEU A 216 8.31 28.13 -4.80
CA LEU A 216 7.19 28.64 -5.59
C LEU A 216 6.51 29.82 -4.90
N VAL A 217 6.13 29.65 -3.63
CA VAL A 217 5.57 30.70 -2.77
C VAL A 217 6.07 30.46 -1.34
N PRO A 218 6.88 31.36 -0.77
CA PRO A 218 7.33 31.20 0.61
C PRO A 218 6.15 31.41 1.58
N PRO A 219 6.07 30.64 2.68
CA PRO A 219 5.03 30.85 3.69
C PRO A 219 5.27 32.19 4.40
N ARG A 220 4.21 32.96 4.61
CA ARG A 220 4.25 34.22 5.35
C ARG A 220 4.20 33.99 6.86
N VAL A 221 3.32 33.08 7.28
CA VAL A 221 3.12 32.69 8.68
C VAL A 221 2.97 31.18 8.79
N GLU A 222 3.61 30.60 9.79
CA GLU A 222 3.52 29.19 10.14
C GLU A 222 3.11 29.05 11.60
N ILE A 223 1.97 28.40 11.86
CA ILE A 223 1.49 28.17 13.22
C ILE A 223 1.47 26.66 13.48
N THR A 224 2.41 26.19 14.30
CA THR A 224 2.40 24.81 14.81
C THR A 224 1.43 24.73 15.99
N ILE A 225 0.34 24.00 15.80
CA ILE A 225 -0.66 23.74 16.84
C ILE A 225 -0.35 22.38 17.46
N GLN A 226 0.16 22.41 18.69
CA GLN A 226 0.39 21.21 19.48
C GLN A 226 -0.94 20.63 20.01
N GLY A 227 -0.86 19.48 20.67
CA GLY A 227 -2.01 18.76 21.20
C GLY A 227 -2.60 17.75 20.21
N ARG A 228 -3.91 17.48 20.31
CA ARG A 228 -4.61 16.48 19.48
C ARG A 228 -5.82 17.07 18.72
N PRO A 229 -5.63 18.04 17.78
CA PRO A 229 -6.74 18.74 17.12
C PRO A 229 -7.71 17.82 16.36
N PHE A 230 -7.22 16.66 15.91
CA PHE A 230 -8.01 15.64 15.21
C PHE A 230 -8.47 14.48 16.12
N ALA A 231 -8.39 14.60 17.46
CA ALA A 231 -8.67 13.49 18.39
C ALA A 231 -10.04 12.85 18.14
N LYS A 232 -11.09 13.67 17.96
CA LYS A 232 -12.45 13.22 17.65
C LYS A 232 -12.58 12.56 16.27
N HIS A 233 -11.68 12.88 15.36
CA HIS A 233 -11.60 12.31 14.00
C HIS A 233 -10.61 11.15 13.94
N GLY A 234 -10.22 10.63 15.11
CA GLY A 234 -9.50 9.38 15.25
C GLY A 234 -7.99 9.49 15.13
N THR A 235 -7.35 10.67 15.20
CA THR A 235 -5.88 10.78 15.22
C THR A 235 -5.37 11.83 16.23
N SER A 236 -4.21 11.56 16.84
CA SER A 236 -3.63 12.35 17.93
C SER A 236 -2.38 13.14 17.51
N VAL A 237 -2.30 13.50 16.23
CA VAL A 237 -1.14 14.18 15.64
C VAL A 237 -1.30 15.69 15.76
N SER A 238 -0.25 16.40 16.19
CA SER A 238 -0.14 17.86 16.08
C SER A 238 -0.20 18.28 14.61
N VAL A 239 -0.54 19.54 14.31
CA VAL A 239 -0.61 20.02 12.91
C VAL A 239 0.04 21.38 12.74
N ARG A 240 0.38 21.74 11.50
CA ARG A 240 0.82 23.09 11.13
C ARG A 240 -0.22 23.75 10.24
N LEU A 241 -0.57 24.99 10.55
CA LEU A 241 -1.23 25.90 9.60
C LEU A 241 -0.14 26.70 8.90
N LEU A 242 -0.01 26.52 7.59
CA LEU A 242 0.91 27.27 6.74
C LEU A 242 0.09 28.27 5.92
N ILE A 243 0.40 29.55 6.07
CA ILE A 243 -0.30 30.63 5.38
C ILE A 243 0.63 31.24 4.33
N TYR A 244 0.18 31.22 3.09
CA TYR A 244 0.90 31.73 1.93
C TYR A 244 0.14 32.92 1.36
N ASP A 245 0.84 34.01 1.07
CA ASP A 245 0.32 35.12 0.25
C ASP A 245 1.09 35.14 -1.07
N LYS A 246 0.42 34.88 -2.20
CA LYS A 246 1.10 34.75 -3.50
C LYS A 246 1.68 36.09 -3.95
N GLY A 247 3.00 36.15 -4.06
CA GLY A 247 3.75 37.38 -4.34
C GLY A 247 4.39 38.03 -3.11
N TRP A 248 4.21 37.47 -1.92
CA TRP A 248 4.93 37.91 -0.73
C TRP A 248 6.38 37.43 -0.77
N THR A 249 7.30 38.30 -0.37
CA THR A 249 8.73 38.01 -0.27
C THR A 249 9.21 38.46 1.12
N GLY A 250 9.65 37.52 1.95
CA GLY A 250 10.14 37.80 3.30
C GLY A 250 10.49 36.54 4.07
N ALA A 251 10.90 36.70 5.34
CA ALA A 251 11.18 35.58 6.24
C ALA A 251 9.88 35.12 6.94
N PRO A 252 9.55 33.81 6.92
CA PRO A 252 8.32 33.32 7.54
C PRO A 252 8.27 33.61 9.05
N GLU A 253 7.15 34.12 9.54
CA GLU A 253 6.89 34.19 10.98
C GLU A 253 6.50 32.80 11.48
N ARG A 254 7.22 32.26 12.48
CA ARG A 254 7.02 30.90 12.99
C ARG A 254 6.55 30.94 14.42
N ILE A 255 5.37 30.37 14.67
CA ILE A 255 4.68 30.39 15.95
C ILE A 255 4.39 28.95 16.37
N CYS A 256 4.57 28.65 17.65
CA CYS A 256 4.20 27.36 18.24
C CYS A 256 3.25 27.60 19.40
N VAL A 257 2.08 26.96 19.38
CA VAL A 257 1.04 27.12 20.40
C VAL A 257 0.66 25.76 21.00
N PRO A 258 0.32 25.71 22.30
CA PRO A 258 0.07 24.45 23.00
C PRO A 258 -1.22 23.73 22.54
N ASP A 259 -2.21 24.48 22.07
CA ASP A 259 -3.50 23.94 21.63
C ASP A 259 -4.21 24.85 20.62
N ILE A 260 -5.37 24.40 20.16
CA ILE A 260 -6.20 25.09 19.17
C ILE A 260 -6.77 26.43 19.65
N ARG A 261 -6.98 26.62 20.96
CA ARG A 261 -7.50 27.90 21.51
C ARG A 261 -6.41 28.97 21.45
N ALA A 262 -5.18 28.59 21.79
CA ALA A 262 -4.03 29.48 21.76
C ALA A 262 -3.65 29.94 20.34
N ALA A 263 -4.10 29.26 19.29
CA ALA A 263 -3.87 29.69 17.90
C ALA A 263 -4.67 30.94 17.49
N LEU A 264 -5.86 31.16 18.09
CA LEU A 264 -6.79 32.20 17.64
C LEU A 264 -6.23 33.62 17.75
N PRO A 265 -5.62 34.06 18.88
CA PRO A 265 -5.08 35.42 18.98
C PRO A 265 -4.02 35.72 17.91
N HIS A 266 -3.15 34.75 17.59
CA HIS A 266 -2.15 34.88 16.54
C HIS A 266 -2.78 35.00 15.15
N ILE A 267 -3.85 34.25 14.88
CA ILE A 267 -4.62 34.34 13.63
C ILE A 267 -5.30 35.71 13.50
N LEU A 268 -5.84 36.25 14.60
CA LEU A 268 -6.48 37.56 14.62
C LEU A 268 -5.49 38.72 14.44
N SER A 269 -4.24 38.55 14.88
CA SER A 269 -3.17 39.54 14.69
C SER A 269 -2.47 39.43 13.33
N MET A 270 -2.87 38.49 12.47
CA MET A 270 -2.23 38.31 11.17
C MET A 270 -2.40 39.53 10.27
N PRO A 271 -1.39 39.86 9.46
CA PRO A 271 -1.49 40.96 8.52
C PRO A 271 -2.56 40.69 7.43
N PRO A 272 -3.18 41.75 6.88
CA PRO A 272 -4.10 41.63 5.76
C PRO A 272 -3.48 40.90 4.55
N ARG A 273 -4.35 40.33 3.71
CA ARG A 273 -3.97 39.72 2.42
C ARG A 273 -3.26 40.76 1.54
N LEU A 274 -2.26 40.35 0.76
CA LEU A 274 -1.59 41.26 -0.16
C LEU A 274 -2.56 41.93 -1.16
N GLY A 275 -3.51 41.15 -1.70
CA GLY A 275 -4.56 41.65 -2.61
C GLY A 275 -5.67 42.48 -1.95
N SER A 276 -5.53 42.85 -0.68
CA SER A 276 -6.42 43.79 0.03
C SER A 276 -6.08 45.26 -0.25
N LEU A 277 -4.92 45.55 -0.86
CA LEU A 277 -4.36 46.90 -0.93
C LEU A 277 -4.70 47.68 -2.21
N ASP A 278 -5.23 47.04 -3.27
CA ASP A 278 -5.70 47.75 -4.46
C ASP A 278 -6.82 46.97 -5.19
N SER A 279 -8.05 47.46 -5.07
CA SER A 279 -9.22 46.95 -5.82
C SER A 279 -9.12 47.23 -7.33
N ALA A 280 -8.29 48.19 -7.74
CA ALA A 280 -8.11 48.61 -9.13
C ALA A 280 -7.25 47.66 -9.99
N GLN A 281 -6.50 46.73 -9.37
CA GLN A 281 -5.66 45.74 -10.09
C GLN A 281 -6.25 44.32 -10.09
N ARG A 282 -7.45 44.12 -9.52
CA ARG A 282 -8.10 42.81 -9.56
C ARG A 282 -8.64 42.55 -10.97
N GLU A 283 -8.11 41.52 -11.63
CA GLU A 283 -8.93 40.84 -12.63
C GLU A 283 -10.19 40.32 -11.93
N PRO A 284 -11.40 40.56 -12.47
CA PRO A 284 -12.62 40.07 -11.86
C PRO A 284 -12.52 38.55 -11.69
N ALA A 285 -12.79 38.05 -10.49
CA ALA A 285 -12.94 36.63 -10.26
C ALA A 285 -13.96 36.11 -11.28
N GLY A 286 -13.52 35.20 -12.17
CA GLY A 286 -14.34 34.70 -13.27
C GLY A 286 -15.72 34.28 -12.77
N THR A 287 -16.76 34.80 -13.40
CA THR A 287 -18.15 34.54 -13.02
C THR A 287 -18.61 33.18 -13.52
N THR A 288 -19.00 32.31 -12.61
CA THR A 288 -20.20 31.48 -12.79
C THR A 288 -20.91 31.28 -11.45
N LYS A 289 -21.66 32.29 -11.00
CA LYS A 289 -22.95 32.03 -10.34
C LYS A 289 -23.89 31.50 -11.42
N ALA A 290 -23.72 30.26 -11.84
CA ALA A 290 -24.57 29.61 -12.82
C ALA A 290 -24.82 28.17 -12.39
N TRP A 291 -25.89 28.00 -11.63
CA TRP A 291 -26.54 26.72 -11.42
C TRP A 291 -27.04 26.23 -12.79
N ILE A 292 -26.32 25.30 -13.41
CA ILE A 292 -26.79 24.60 -14.61
C ILE A 292 -27.12 23.16 -14.17
N PRO A 293 -28.40 22.78 -14.04
CA PRO A 293 -28.74 21.45 -13.57
C PRO A 293 -28.42 20.42 -14.65
N MET A 294 -27.35 19.65 -14.48
CA MET A 294 -27.10 18.46 -15.27
C MET A 294 -28.03 17.33 -14.76
N ARG A 295 -29.20 17.18 -15.38
CA ARG A 295 -30.04 15.98 -15.17
C ARG A 295 -29.32 14.76 -15.73
N MET A 296 -28.99 13.81 -14.85
CA MET A 296 -28.58 12.46 -15.25
C MET A 296 -29.73 11.78 -16.00
N PRO A 297 -29.52 11.20 -17.19
CA PRO A 297 -30.57 10.49 -17.88
C PRO A 297 -30.83 9.16 -17.18
N VAL A 298 -32.07 8.95 -16.76
CA VAL A 298 -32.59 7.61 -16.43
C VAL A 298 -32.57 6.80 -17.73
N ARG A 299 -31.86 5.67 -17.74
CA ARG A 299 -31.86 4.73 -18.85
C ARG A 299 -33.25 4.09 -18.98
N THR A 300 -34.05 4.55 -19.93
CA THR A 300 -35.16 3.80 -20.48
C THR A 300 -34.72 3.20 -21.83
N HIS A 301 -34.95 1.90 -21.99
CA HIS A 301 -34.64 1.17 -23.22
C HIS A 301 -35.62 1.57 -24.33
N ALA A 302 -35.11 2.11 -25.43
CA ALA A 302 -35.80 2.14 -26.72
C ALA A 302 -34.76 2.18 -27.88
N PRO A 303 -35.09 1.63 -29.07
CA PRO A 303 -34.10 1.11 -30.00
C PRO A 303 -33.57 2.11 -31.04
N LEU A 304 -32.45 1.71 -31.64
CA LEU A 304 -31.61 2.35 -32.66
C LEU A 304 -32.35 2.78 -33.95
N MET A 305 -32.03 3.96 -34.49
CA MET A 305 -32.04 4.25 -35.94
C MET A 305 -30.97 5.31 -36.34
N ALA A 306 -30.13 4.91 -37.29
CA ALA A 306 -29.27 5.57 -38.29
C ALA A 306 -28.83 7.08 -38.24
N LEU A 307 -27.48 7.28 -38.16
CA LEU A 307 -26.54 8.10 -38.99
C LEU A 307 -26.76 9.64 -39.20
N PRO A 308 -25.73 10.49 -39.52
CA PRO A 308 -24.48 10.19 -40.23
C PRO A 308 -23.16 10.87 -39.75
N SER A 309 -22.08 10.43 -40.40
CA SER A 309 -20.65 10.81 -40.31
C SER A 309 -20.34 12.32 -40.32
N LYS A 310 -19.53 12.76 -39.34
CA LYS A 310 -18.69 13.97 -39.46
C LYS A 310 -17.25 13.62 -39.10
N THR A 311 -16.37 13.89 -40.04
CA THR A 311 -14.91 13.79 -40.01
C THR A 311 -14.30 14.39 -38.74
N ILE A 312 -13.69 13.53 -37.92
CA ILE A 312 -12.91 13.92 -36.73
C ILE A 312 -11.53 14.41 -37.20
N ARG A 313 -11.23 15.68 -36.92
CA ARG A 313 -9.89 16.26 -37.02
C ARG A 313 -8.96 15.51 -36.05
N ARG A 314 -7.91 14.85 -36.57
CA ARG A 314 -6.86 14.22 -35.77
C ARG A 314 -6.26 15.25 -34.81
N LYS A 315 -6.41 15.03 -33.50
CA LYS A 315 -5.65 15.77 -32.47
C LYS A 315 -4.16 15.41 -32.59
N PRO A 316 -3.22 16.32 -32.26
CA PRO A 316 -1.80 16.02 -32.28
C PRO A 316 -1.51 14.88 -31.30
N SER A 317 -0.84 13.85 -31.80
CA SER A 317 -0.33 12.76 -30.96
C SER A 317 0.66 13.33 -29.94
N PRO A 318 0.63 12.89 -28.67
CA PRO A 318 1.68 13.22 -27.72
C PRO A 318 3.03 12.83 -28.29
N ARG A 319 4.05 13.65 -28.03
CA ARG A 319 5.45 13.32 -28.35
C ARG A 319 5.73 11.95 -27.74
N ALA A 320 6.05 10.97 -28.58
CA ALA A 320 6.45 9.65 -28.14
C ALA A 320 7.58 9.83 -27.11
N ALA A 321 7.33 9.44 -25.86
CA ALA A 321 8.42 8.96 -25.02
C ALA A 321 9.17 7.95 -25.89
N ALA A 322 10.50 8.07 -25.98
CA ALA A 322 11.32 7.19 -26.81
C ALA A 322 10.79 5.76 -26.64
N ALA A 323 10.28 5.17 -27.74
CA ALA A 323 9.65 3.86 -27.68
C ALA A 323 10.67 2.92 -27.03
N LEU A 324 10.35 2.39 -25.84
CA LEU A 324 11.16 1.35 -25.24
C LEU A 324 11.28 0.25 -26.30
N ASP A 325 12.50 -0.18 -26.58
CA ASP A 325 12.73 -1.30 -27.49
C ASP A 325 12.10 -2.55 -26.86
N THR A 326 10.89 -2.87 -27.31
CA THR A 326 10.10 -4.01 -26.85
C THR A 326 10.45 -5.29 -27.59
N THR A 327 11.50 -5.28 -28.41
CA THR A 327 11.97 -6.47 -29.13
C THR A 327 12.41 -7.51 -28.11
N VAL A 328 11.65 -8.60 -28.04
CA VAL A 328 11.95 -9.75 -27.19
C VAL A 328 13.00 -10.60 -27.86
N GLU A 329 14.11 -10.85 -27.18
CA GLU A 329 15.21 -11.66 -27.66
C GLU A 329 15.61 -12.70 -26.60
N PRO A 330 16.23 -13.82 -27.00
CA PRO A 330 16.86 -14.74 -26.07
C PRO A 330 17.98 -14.04 -25.30
N LEU A 331 18.05 -14.22 -23.98
CA LEU A 331 19.14 -13.70 -23.15
C LEU A 331 20.47 -14.35 -23.58
N ALA A 332 21.40 -13.55 -24.08
CA ALA A 332 22.74 -14.00 -24.38
C ALA A 332 23.53 -14.25 -23.08
N TYR A 333 24.07 -15.45 -22.91
CA TYR A 333 25.07 -15.76 -21.91
C TYR A 333 25.94 -16.94 -22.37
N ALA A 334 27.15 -17.05 -21.84
CA ALA A 334 28.04 -18.19 -22.06
C ALA A 334 28.18 -19.01 -20.78
N VAL A 335 28.05 -20.33 -20.87
CA VAL A 335 28.33 -21.24 -19.75
C VAL A 335 29.85 -21.35 -19.57
N LEU A 336 30.32 -21.26 -18.33
CA LEU A 336 31.72 -21.41 -18.00
C LEU A 336 32.05 -22.88 -17.72
N GLU A 337 32.87 -23.48 -18.57
CA GLU A 337 33.39 -24.85 -18.40
C GLU A 337 34.13 -25.00 -17.06
N THR A 338 34.99 -24.02 -16.74
CA THR A 338 35.60 -23.89 -15.41
C THR A 338 34.88 -22.77 -14.67
N PRO A 339 34.16 -23.08 -13.57
CA PRO A 339 33.48 -22.07 -12.78
C PRO A 339 34.47 -21.05 -12.22
N ARG A 340 34.02 -19.80 -12.06
CA ARG A 340 34.82 -18.81 -11.33
C ARG A 340 35.03 -19.32 -9.90
N PRO A 341 36.24 -19.21 -9.32
CA PRO A 341 36.49 -19.66 -7.95
C PRO A 341 35.59 -18.92 -6.94
N ALA A 342 35.61 -19.27 -5.67
CA ALA A 342 35.05 -18.39 -4.63
C ALA A 342 35.97 -17.17 -4.39
N ASP A 343 35.43 -16.09 -3.85
CA ASP A 343 36.23 -14.94 -3.40
C ASP A 343 36.79 -15.17 -1.99
N GLU A 344 37.62 -14.23 -1.51
CA GLU A 344 38.14 -14.30 -0.14
C GLU A 344 37.02 -14.25 0.91
N GLN A 345 37.05 -15.18 1.86
CA GLN A 345 36.10 -15.25 2.96
C GLN A 345 36.33 -14.09 3.95
N ILE A 346 35.25 -13.39 4.31
CA ILE A 346 35.25 -12.29 5.28
C ILE A 346 34.28 -12.67 6.41
N GLY A 347 34.83 -13.12 7.55
CA GLY A 347 34.02 -13.60 8.66
C GLY A 347 33.22 -14.85 8.26
N ILE A 348 31.88 -14.80 8.39
CA ILE A 348 30.95 -15.88 8.01
C ILE A 348 30.41 -15.76 6.57
N TYR A 349 30.90 -14.78 5.81
CA TYR A 349 30.40 -14.43 4.48
C TYR A 349 31.49 -14.52 3.41
N VAL A 350 31.07 -14.74 2.17
CA VAL A 350 31.92 -14.70 0.97
C VAL A 350 31.28 -13.76 -0.04
N PRO A 351 32.02 -12.80 -0.63
CA PRO A 351 31.53 -11.96 -1.73
C PRO A 351 30.92 -12.79 -2.87
N TRP A 352 29.69 -12.47 -3.24
CA TRP A 352 28.98 -13.17 -4.30
C TRP A 352 29.46 -12.70 -5.67
N ARG A 353 29.55 -13.64 -6.61
CA ARG A 353 29.78 -13.37 -8.03
C ARG A 353 29.12 -14.44 -8.90
N LEU A 354 28.81 -14.06 -10.14
CA LEU A 354 28.28 -14.96 -11.16
C LEU A 354 29.32 -16.05 -11.45
N SER A 355 29.04 -17.31 -11.08
CA SER A 355 30.06 -18.36 -11.01
C SER A 355 30.05 -19.34 -12.20
N ARG A 356 28.87 -19.63 -12.75
CA ARG A 356 28.66 -20.64 -13.81
C ARG A 356 28.44 -20.08 -15.21
N MET A 357 28.24 -18.78 -15.33
CA MET A 357 27.96 -18.15 -16.61
C MET A 357 28.58 -16.76 -16.70
N ASP A 358 28.66 -16.25 -17.92
CA ASP A 358 29.02 -14.88 -18.24
C ASP A 358 27.94 -14.24 -19.10
N ILE A 359 27.47 -13.06 -18.71
CA ILE A 359 26.41 -12.33 -19.41
C ILE A 359 27.05 -11.13 -20.10
N PRO A 360 27.13 -11.12 -21.45
CA PRO A 360 27.70 -9.99 -22.18
C PRO A 360 26.96 -8.68 -21.88
N GLY A 361 27.70 -7.65 -21.45
CA GLY A 361 27.11 -6.38 -21.03
C GLY A 361 26.33 -6.43 -19.71
N GLY A 362 26.50 -7.51 -18.95
CA GLY A 362 25.97 -7.68 -17.60
C GLY A 362 26.38 -6.53 -16.67
N LYS A 363 25.52 -6.23 -15.71
CA LYS A 363 25.72 -5.16 -14.74
C LYS A 363 25.87 -5.76 -13.35
N PRO A 364 26.95 -5.44 -12.63
CA PRO A 364 27.04 -5.82 -11.23
C PRO A 364 25.87 -5.22 -10.45
N HIS A 365 25.45 -5.89 -9.39
CA HIS A 365 24.46 -5.34 -8.48
C HIS A 365 24.97 -3.99 -7.89
N PRO A 366 24.12 -2.96 -7.74
CA PRO A 366 24.55 -1.63 -7.27
C PRO A 366 25.28 -1.66 -5.93
N ASP A 367 24.82 -2.54 -5.04
CA ASP A 367 25.46 -2.85 -3.76
C ASP A 367 26.21 -4.18 -3.83
N GLN A 368 27.29 -4.31 -3.05
CA GLN A 368 28.05 -5.55 -2.97
C GLN A 368 27.23 -6.66 -2.29
N LEU A 369 27.10 -7.78 -2.99
CA LEU A 369 26.40 -8.96 -2.50
C LEU A 369 27.36 -9.95 -1.85
N VAL A 370 26.86 -10.68 -0.86
CA VAL A 370 27.55 -11.78 -0.19
C VAL A 370 26.65 -13.00 -0.07
N GLU A 371 27.27 -14.17 0.05
CA GLU A 371 26.63 -15.43 0.46
C GLU A 371 27.23 -15.90 1.79
N SER A 372 26.53 -16.78 2.51
CA SER A 372 27.16 -17.50 3.63
C SER A 372 28.25 -18.45 3.12
N ILE A 373 29.21 -18.79 3.98
CA ILE A 373 30.25 -19.79 3.64
C ILE A 373 29.62 -21.09 3.13
N ALA A 374 28.59 -21.58 3.83
CA ALA A 374 27.85 -22.78 3.46
C ALA A 374 27.34 -22.70 2.00
N MET A 375 26.67 -21.60 1.65
CA MET A 375 26.14 -21.38 0.31
C MET A 375 27.23 -21.21 -0.74
N SER A 376 28.33 -20.51 -0.43
CA SER A 376 29.45 -20.31 -1.36
C SER A 376 30.25 -21.59 -1.65
N SER A 377 30.22 -22.58 -0.74
CA SER A 377 30.97 -23.83 -0.86
C SER A 377 30.43 -24.79 -1.92
N ILE A 378 29.24 -24.52 -2.47
CA ILE A 378 28.59 -25.34 -3.47
C ILE A 378 28.15 -24.48 -4.65
N LEU A 379 28.31 -25.03 -5.85
CA LEU A 379 27.97 -24.33 -7.08
C LEU A 379 26.58 -24.77 -7.56
N PRO A 380 25.79 -23.86 -8.16
CA PRO A 380 24.62 -24.27 -8.92
C PRO A 380 25.01 -25.13 -10.13
N PRO A 381 24.06 -25.84 -10.76
CA PRO A 381 24.34 -26.66 -11.94
C PRO A 381 24.70 -25.77 -13.14
N ALA A 382 25.29 -26.34 -14.19
CA ALA A 382 25.49 -25.62 -15.44
C ALA A 382 24.13 -25.18 -16.02
N PRO A 383 23.92 -23.89 -16.32
CA PRO A 383 22.63 -23.41 -16.80
C PRO A 383 22.38 -23.78 -18.27
N THR A 384 21.19 -24.27 -18.56
CA THR A 384 20.74 -24.67 -19.91
C THR A 384 19.53 -23.88 -20.39
N TYR A 385 18.83 -23.18 -19.49
CA TYR A 385 17.64 -22.41 -19.82
C TYR A 385 17.99 -21.01 -20.33
N VAL A 386 17.38 -20.61 -21.46
CA VAL A 386 17.57 -19.29 -22.06
C VAL A 386 16.30 -18.45 -21.92
N PRO A 387 16.24 -17.46 -21.01
CA PRO A 387 15.09 -16.57 -20.87
C PRO A 387 14.82 -15.74 -22.13
N MET A 388 13.56 -15.38 -22.36
CA MET A 388 13.11 -14.50 -23.43
C MET A 388 12.68 -13.15 -22.85
N LEU A 389 13.43 -12.08 -23.12
CA LEU A 389 13.19 -10.76 -22.52
C LEU A 389 13.34 -9.63 -23.54
N PRO A 390 12.63 -8.50 -23.34
CA PRO A 390 12.98 -7.25 -24.00
C PRO A 390 14.39 -6.81 -23.62
N ARG A 391 15.12 -6.19 -24.55
CA ARG A 391 16.45 -5.62 -24.26
C ARG A 391 16.44 -4.63 -23.10
N SER A 392 15.38 -3.82 -22.99
CA SER A 392 15.20 -2.89 -21.87
C SER A 392 15.20 -3.60 -20.52
N ALA A 393 14.57 -4.77 -20.42
CA ALA A 393 14.52 -5.57 -19.19
C ALA A 393 15.92 -6.09 -18.81
N VAL A 394 16.68 -6.59 -19.79
CA VAL A 394 18.07 -7.05 -19.56
C VAL A 394 18.92 -5.89 -19.05
N THR A 395 18.80 -4.69 -19.64
CA THR A 395 19.57 -3.52 -19.18
C THR A 395 19.16 -2.98 -17.82
N ALA A 396 17.94 -3.27 -17.36
CA ALA A 396 17.41 -2.79 -16.08
C ALA A 396 17.80 -3.69 -14.89
N MET A 397 18.28 -4.91 -15.15
CA MET A 397 18.60 -5.90 -14.14
C MET A 397 20.11 -6.05 -13.93
N SER A 398 20.47 -6.48 -12.72
CA SER A 398 21.81 -6.92 -12.38
C SER A 398 22.05 -8.40 -12.73
N ASP A 399 23.31 -8.78 -12.81
CA ASP A 399 23.74 -10.16 -13.07
C ASP A 399 23.17 -11.16 -12.06
N ALA A 400 23.00 -10.72 -10.80
CA ALA A 400 22.39 -11.52 -9.75
C ALA A 400 20.91 -11.83 -10.07
N GLN A 401 20.16 -10.83 -10.52
CA GLN A 401 18.75 -10.99 -10.85
C GLN A 401 18.56 -11.82 -12.13
N LEU A 402 19.43 -11.62 -13.12
CA LEU A 402 19.46 -12.44 -14.33
C LEU A 402 19.81 -13.91 -14.05
N GLU A 403 20.78 -14.17 -13.16
CA GLU A 403 21.11 -15.53 -12.70
C GLU A 403 19.89 -16.23 -12.08
N THR A 404 19.14 -15.53 -11.22
CA THR A 404 17.91 -16.07 -10.62
C THR A 404 16.88 -16.42 -11.68
N LEU A 405 16.68 -15.56 -12.68
CA LEU A 405 15.75 -15.83 -13.77
C LEU A 405 16.13 -17.09 -14.56
N VAL A 406 17.41 -17.25 -14.89
CA VAL A 406 17.92 -18.43 -15.61
C VAL A 406 17.65 -19.71 -14.84
N TYR A 407 17.99 -19.77 -13.55
CA TYR A 407 17.76 -20.98 -12.75
C TYR A 407 16.29 -21.22 -12.42
N ALA A 408 15.49 -20.17 -12.20
CA ALA A 408 14.05 -20.30 -12.00
C ALA A 408 13.38 -20.89 -13.26
N GLY A 409 13.72 -20.36 -14.44
CA GLY A 409 13.27 -20.91 -15.72
C GLY A 409 13.68 -22.36 -15.91
N GLN A 410 14.92 -22.71 -15.60
CA GLN A 410 15.40 -24.10 -15.67
C GLN A 410 14.68 -25.04 -14.70
N ALA A 411 14.35 -24.57 -13.48
CA ALA A 411 13.54 -25.33 -12.54
C ALA A 411 12.14 -25.61 -13.11
N PHE A 412 11.53 -24.64 -13.78
CA PHE A 412 10.20 -24.77 -14.37
C PHE A 412 10.11 -25.75 -15.55
N GLU A 413 11.23 -26.13 -16.16
CA GLU A 413 11.28 -27.14 -17.22
C GLU A 413 11.39 -28.58 -16.67
N ARG A 414 11.43 -28.75 -15.35
CA ARG A 414 11.45 -30.05 -14.67
C ARG A 414 10.11 -30.34 -13.97
N ASP A 415 9.83 -31.63 -13.84
CA ASP A 415 8.73 -32.14 -13.03
C ASP A 415 9.26 -32.83 -11.77
N LEU A 416 8.46 -32.80 -10.70
CA LEU A 416 8.68 -33.63 -9.53
C LEU A 416 8.75 -35.11 -9.95
N PRO A 417 9.64 -35.92 -9.35
CA PRO A 417 9.75 -37.33 -9.73
C PRO A 417 8.44 -38.09 -9.49
N GLY A 418 7.93 -38.74 -10.53
CA GLY A 418 6.71 -39.55 -10.45
C GLY A 418 5.41 -38.78 -10.63
N LEU A 419 4.29 -39.47 -10.44
CA LEU A 419 2.95 -38.94 -10.60
C LEU A 419 2.30 -38.69 -9.24
N HIS A 420 1.50 -37.63 -9.16
CA HIS A 420 0.92 -37.17 -7.91
C HIS A 420 -0.54 -36.75 -8.06
N ALA A 421 -1.31 -36.89 -6.99
CA ALA A 421 -2.67 -36.39 -6.89
C ALA A 421 -2.88 -35.67 -5.55
N PRO A 422 -3.65 -34.57 -5.53
CA PRO A 422 -4.04 -33.95 -4.29
C PRO A 422 -5.07 -34.82 -3.54
N ASN A 423 -5.09 -34.76 -2.21
CA ASN A 423 -6.22 -35.28 -1.44
C ASN A 423 -7.53 -34.50 -1.76
N GLU A 424 -8.68 -35.00 -1.33
CA GLU A 424 -9.99 -34.37 -1.59
C GLU A 424 -10.04 -32.88 -1.17
N ALA A 425 -9.41 -32.53 -0.06
CA ALA A 425 -9.33 -31.16 0.42
C ALA A 425 -8.36 -30.25 -0.38
N GLY A 426 -7.46 -30.83 -1.18
CA GLY A 426 -6.39 -30.14 -1.91
C GLY A 426 -5.19 -29.72 -1.04
N THR A 427 -5.17 -30.10 0.24
CA THR A 427 -4.20 -29.64 1.24
C THR A 427 -2.94 -30.49 1.32
N MET A 428 -2.95 -31.67 0.70
CA MET A 428 -1.79 -32.57 0.61
C MET A 428 -1.64 -33.03 -0.84
N LEU A 429 -0.39 -33.20 -1.28
CA LEU A 429 -0.03 -33.79 -2.56
C LEU A 429 0.66 -35.13 -2.28
N MET A 430 0.11 -36.21 -2.83
CA MET A 430 0.55 -37.58 -2.53
C MET A 430 0.97 -38.29 -3.84
N PRO A 431 1.93 -39.22 -3.79
CA PRO A 431 2.22 -40.09 -4.92
C PRO A 431 0.98 -40.88 -5.34
N ASP A 432 0.69 -40.88 -6.64
CA ASP A 432 -0.43 -41.61 -7.23
C ASP A 432 -0.08 -42.02 -8.66
N SER A 433 -0.06 -43.33 -8.93
CA SER A 433 0.22 -43.88 -10.27
C SER A 433 -0.77 -43.45 -11.36
N ALA A 434 -1.99 -43.06 -10.98
CA ALA A 434 -3.00 -42.50 -11.88
C ALA A 434 -3.06 -40.95 -11.83
N GLY A 435 -2.14 -40.34 -11.08
CA GLY A 435 -2.03 -38.89 -10.90
C GLY A 435 -1.46 -38.16 -12.11
N ARG A 436 -0.95 -36.96 -11.87
CA ARG A 436 -0.38 -36.08 -12.91
C ARG A 436 1.07 -35.76 -12.61
N ALA A 437 1.81 -35.33 -13.64
CA ALA A 437 3.13 -34.75 -13.46
C ALA A 437 2.99 -33.33 -12.90
N TYR A 438 3.76 -33.03 -11.86
CA TYR A 438 3.74 -31.75 -11.16
C TYR A 438 5.01 -30.98 -11.46
N ARG A 439 4.89 -29.79 -12.06
CA ARG A 439 6.03 -28.93 -12.36
C ARG A 439 6.77 -28.51 -11.09
N MET A 440 8.09 -28.49 -11.14
CA MET A 440 8.93 -28.01 -10.03
C MET A 440 8.81 -26.49 -9.85
N GLY A 441 9.10 -26.04 -8.62
CA GLY A 441 9.14 -24.64 -8.24
C GLY A 441 10.57 -24.16 -8.01
N PHE A 442 10.71 -22.87 -7.73
CA PHE A 442 11.99 -22.25 -7.41
C PHE A 442 11.84 -21.35 -6.18
N PHE A 443 12.87 -21.28 -5.34
CA PHE A 443 12.86 -20.52 -4.10
C PHE A 443 13.88 -19.37 -4.13
N ILE A 444 13.38 -18.15 -3.95
CA ILE A 444 14.17 -16.92 -3.84
C ILE A 444 14.35 -16.58 -2.36
N GLY A 445 15.51 -16.95 -1.82
CA GLY A 445 15.95 -16.68 -0.46
C GLY A 445 16.78 -15.40 -0.29
N ASP A 446 16.83 -14.54 -1.31
CA ASP A 446 17.63 -13.33 -1.25
C ASP A 446 17.18 -12.36 -0.13
N GLY A 447 18.16 -11.70 0.49
CA GLY A 447 17.95 -10.67 1.49
C GLY A 447 17.24 -9.44 0.96
N THR A 448 16.86 -8.55 1.86
CA THR A 448 16.33 -7.22 1.50
C THR A 448 17.40 -6.43 0.73
N GLY A 449 16.99 -5.72 -0.31
CA GLY A 449 17.89 -4.90 -1.14
C GLY A 449 18.43 -5.57 -2.41
N VAL A 450 18.37 -6.89 -2.55
CA VAL A 450 18.83 -7.62 -3.76
C VAL A 450 17.88 -7.48 -4.95
N GLY A 451 16.66 -6.95 -4.73
CA GLY A 451 15.68 -6.70 -5.78
C GLY A 451 14.79 -7.89 -6.14
N LYS A 452 14.27 -8.61 -5.12
CA LYS A 452 13.37 -9.76 -5.28
C LYS A 452 12.13 -9.48 -6.13
N GLY A 453 11.50 -8.32 -5.97
CA GLY A 453 10.32 -7.98 -6.76
C GLY A 453 10.61 -7.87 -8.26
N GLN A 454 11.79 -7.34 -8.65
CA GLN A 454 12.24 -7.38 -10.04
C GLN A 454 12.53 -8.80 -10.53
N GLN A 455 13.06 -9.70 -9.68
CA GLN A 455 13.24 -11.12 -10.05
C GLN A 455 11.91 -11.83 -10.32
N VAL A 456 10.88 -11.56 -9.48
CA VAL A 456 9.52 -12.06 -9.71
C VAL A 456 8.95 -11.53 -11.02
N ALA A 457 9.03 -10.20 -11.22
CA ALA A 457 8.58 -9.56 -12.44
C ALA A 457 9.29 -10.14 -13.69
N ALA A 458 10.58 -10.42 -13.61
CA ALA A 458 11.35 -11.01 -14.70
C ALA A 458 10.90 -12.43 -15.03
N CYS A 459 10.61 -13.26 -14.02
CA CYS A 459 10.07 -14.60 -14.22
C CYS A 459 8.68 -14.56 -14.87
N ILE A 460 7.83 -13.60 -14.47
CA ILE A 460 6.54 -13.38 -15.13
C ILE A 460 6.76 -12.91 -16.57
N LEU A 461 7.69 -11.98 -16.82
CA LEU A 461 7.94 -11.39 -18.13
C LEU A 461 8.50 -12.39 -19.14
N ASP A 462 9.37 -13.29 -18.72
CA ASP A 462 9.86 -14.39 -19.56
C ASP A 462 8.70 -15.27 -20.05
N GLN A 463 7.82 -15.67 -19.14
CA GLN A 463 6.64 -16.47 -19.48
C GLN A 463 5.62 -15.69 -20.30
N TRP A 464 5.45 -14.40 -20.02
CA TRP A 464 4.61 -13.48 -20.78
C TRP A 464 5.08 -13.35 -22.24
N SER A 465 6.40 -13.23 -22.42
CA SER A 465 7.06 -13.17 -23.73
C SER A 465 6.91 -14.46 -24.53
N ARG A 466 6.73 -15.60 -23.83
CA ARG A 466 6.44 -16.92 -24.39
C ARG A 466 4.93 -17.19 -24.57
N GLY A 467 4.09 -16.16 -24.49
CA GLY A 467 2.64 -16.25 -24.73
C GLY A 467 1.79 -16.63 -23.51
N ARG A 468 2.40 -16.91 -22.35
CA ARG A 468 1.68 -17.27 -21.12
C ARG A 468 1.37 -16.00 -20.34
N ARG A 469 0.28 -15.33 -20.71
CA ARG A 469 -0.06 -13.97 -20.24
C ARG A 469 -0.99 -13.92 -19.03
N LYS A 470 -1.11 -15.00 -18.27
CA LYS A 470 -1.83 -15.03 -16.98
C LYS A 470 -0.83 -15.34 -15.87
N ALA A 471 -0.80 -14.55 -14.81
CA ALA A 471 0.01 -14.81 -13.62
C ALA A 471 -0.71 -14.40 -12.33
N VAL A 472 -0.24 -14.89 -11.19
CA VAL A 472 -0.75 -14.57 -9.86
C VAL A 472 0.40 -14.12 -8.98
N TRP A 473 0.22 -13.00 -8.28
CA TRP A 473 1.16 -12.47 -7.30
C TRP A 473 0.46 -12.32 -5.95
N ILE A 474 0.80 -13.20 -5.01
CA ILE A 474 0.27 -13.18 -3.64
C ILE A 474 1.30 -12.54 -2.73
N SER A 475 0.91 -11.56 -1.92
CA SER A 475 1.81 -10.94 -0.94
C SER A 475 1.13 -10.74 0.42
N LYS A 476 1.89 -10.28 1.43
CA LYS A 476 1.37 -10.08 2.79
C LYS A 476 0.41 -8.90 2.93
N SER A 477 0.48 -7.91 2.03
CA SER A 477 -0.31 -6.69 2.12
C SER A 477 -0.74 -6.18 0.74
N ALA A 478 -1.97 -5.67 0.65
CA ALA A 478 -2.51 -5.09 -0.58
C ALA A 478 -1.69 -3.88 -1.05
N ALA A 479 -1.02 -3.18 -0.12
CA ALA A 479 -0.17 -2.03 -0.44
C ALA A 479 1.06 -2.37 -1.29
N LEU A 480 1.52 -3.64 -1.28
CA LEU A 480 2.68 -4.10 -2.04
C LEU A 480 2.39 -4.25 -3.55
N ILE A 481 1.14 -4.04 -3.97
CA ILE A 481 0.79 -4.01 -5.40
C ILE A 481 1.54 -2.90 -6.15
N GLU A 482 1.83 -1.77 -5.49
CA GLU A 482 2.55 -0.66 -6.12
C GLU A 482 4.05 -0.98 -6.29
N ASP A 483 4.65 -1.70 -5.33
CA ASP A 483 5.99 -2.25 -5.48
C ASP A 483 6.04 -3.25 -6.65
N ALA A 484 5.06 -4.16 -6.74
CA ALA A 484 4.94 -5.10 -7.85
C ALA A 484 4.77 -4.38 -9.20
N ARG A 485 3.96 -3.30 -9.26
CA ARG A 485 3.76 -2.47 -10.46
C ARG A 485 5.02 -1.72 -10.87
N ARG A 486 5.74 -1.14 -9.90
CA ARG A 486 7.04 -0.49 -10.14
C ARG A 486 8.03 -1.49 -10.72
N ASP A 487 8.14 -2.66 -10.12
CA ASP A 487 9.12 -3.67 -10.53
C ASP A 487 8.77 -4.28 -11.90
N TRP A 488 7.47 -4.46 -12.19
CA TRP A 488 6.98 -4.83 -13.54
C TRP A 488 7.25 -3.75 -14.58
N ALA A 489 6.97 -2.49 -14.26
CA ALA A 489 7.19 -1.36 -15.15
C ALA A 489 8.68 -1.10 -15.43
N ALA A 490 9.55 -1.34 -14.44
CA ALA A 490 11.00 -1.24 -14.60
C ALA A 490 11.54 -2.18 -15.70
N LEU A 491 10.85 -3.30 -15.96
CA LEU A 491 11.22 -4.27 -16.99
C LEU A 491 10.48 -4.03 -18.33
N GLY A 492 9.67 -2.97 -18.44
CA GLY A 492 8.92 -2.62 -19.65
C GLY A 492 7.48 -3.13 -19.68
N GLY A 493 6.98 -3.73 -18.59
CA GLY A 493 5.57 -4.03 -18.41
C GLY A 493 4.71 -2.78 -18.18
N LEU A 494 3.39 -2.88 -18.33
CA LEU A 494 2.48 -1.77 -18.01
C LEU A 494 1.88 -1.97 -16.61
N PRO A 495 1.83 -0.93 -15.75
CA PRO A 495 1.22 -1.05 -14.42
C PRO A 495 -0.22 -1.59 -14.43
N ILE A 496 -0.96 -1.34 -15.52
CA ILE A 496 -2.34 -1.83 -15.72
C ILE A 496 -2.42 -3.34 -15.97
N ASP A 497 -1.32 -4.01 -16.29
CA ASP A 497 -1.30 -5.47 -16.39
C ASP A 497 -1.50 -6.12 -15.01
N ILE A 498 -1.18 -5.42 -13.92
CA ILE A 498 -1.38 -5.88 -12.54
C ILE A 498 -2.69 -5.35 -11.98
N GLN A 499 -3.63 -6.26 -11.75
CA GLN A 499 -4.97 -5.96 -11.24
C GLN A 499 -5.20 -6.61 -9.86
N PRO A 500 -5.68 -5.86 -8.85
CA PRO A 500 -6.04 -6.46 -7.58
C PRO A 500 -7.28 -7.34 -7.73
N LEU A 501 -7.28 -8.54 -7.15
CA LEU A 501 -8.42 -9.46 -7.19
C LEU A 501 -9.69 -8.84 -6.61
N GLU A 502 -9.56 -7.90 -5.65
CA GLU A 502 -10.70 -7.21 -5.05
C GLU A 502 -11.53 -6.41 -6.07
N THR A 503 -10.96 -6.01 -7.21
CA THR A 503 -11.72 -5.31 -8.29
C THR A 503 -12.76 -6.19 -8.95
N THR A 504 -12.57 -7.51 -8.93
CA THR A 504 -13.60 -8.45 -9.37
C THR A 504 -14.54 -8.73 -8.20
N PRO A 505 -15.86 -8.50 -8.35
CA PRO A 505 -16.82 -8.81 -7.30
C PRO A 505 -16.70 -10.25 -6.81
N PHE A 506 -16.93 -10.47 -5.51
CA PHE A 506 -16.89 -11.81 -4.94
C PHE A 506 -17.93 -12.71 -5.63
N GLY A 507 -17.52 -13.92 -6.04
CA GLY A 507 -18.38 -14.88 -6.75
C GLY A 507 -18.57 -14.59 -8.25
N ALA A 508 -18.19 -13.42 -8.76
CA ALA A 508 -18.22 -13.14 -10.19
C ALA A 508 -17.00 -13.78 -10.89
N PRO A 509 -17.10 -14.23 -12.15
CA PRO A 509 -15.94 -14.72 -12.88
C PRO A 509 -14.93 -13.59 -13.13
N ILE A 510 -13.63 -13.90 -13.07
CA ILE A 510 -12.59 -12.98 -13.52
C ILE A 510 -12.61 -13.02 -15.06
N THR A 511 -12.98 -11.90 -15.69
CA THR A 511 -13.16 -11.82 -17.15
C THR A 511 -11.89 -11.43 -17.91
N MET A 512 -10.82 -11.11 -17.20
CA MET A 512 -9.54 -10.69 -17.77
C MET A 512 -8.88 -11.83 -18.56
N GLU A 513 -8.72 -11.71 -19.87
CA GLU A 513 -8.10 -12.78 -20.68
C GLU A 513 -6.58 -12.90 -20.45
N SER A 514 -5.92 -11.76 -20.20
CA SER A 514 -4.49 -11.66 -19.91
C SER A 514 -4.24 -10.61 -18.82
N GLY A 515 -3.33 -10.91 -17.91
CA GLY A 515 -2.92 -10.01 -16.84
C GLY A 515 -2.34 -10.76 -15.64
N ILE A 516 -1.96 -9.99 -14.64
CA ILE A 516 -1.37 -10.45 -13.40
C ILE A 516 -2.38 -10.12 -12.29
N ILE A 517 -2.94 -11.15 -11.66
CA ILE A 517 -3.83 -10.95 -10.51
C ILE A 517 -2.97 -10.81 -9.26
N PHE A 518 -3.09 -9.66 -8.60
CA PHE A 518 -2.49 -9.40 -7.30
C PHE A 518 -3.50 -9.62 -6.18
N LEU A 519 -3.11 -10.24 -5.09
CA LEU A 519 -3.97 -10.45 -3.92
C LEU A 519 -3.14 -10.65 -2.65
N THR A 520 -3.79 -10.56 -1.49
CA THR A 520 -3.16 -10.92 -0.22
C THR A 520 -3.42 -12.36 0.17
N TYR A 521 -2.56 -12.92 1.03
CA TYR A 521 -2.84 -14.21 1.67
C TYR A 521 -4.16 -14.20 2.45
N ALA A 522 -4.49 -13.07 3.08
CA ALA A 522 -5.77 -12.89 3.79
C ALA A 522 -6.97 -12.93 2.83
N THR A 523 -6.86 -12.32 1.65
CA THR A 523 -7.88 -12.36 0.59
C THR A 523 -8.06 -13.80 0.08
N LEU A 524 -6.98 -14.56 -0.08
CA LEU A 524 -7.01 -15.94 -0.55
C LEU A 524 -7.71 -16.91 0.44
N ARG A 525 -7.58 -16.65 1.75
CA ARG A 525 -8.13 -17.48 2.84
C ARG A 525 -9.66 -17.66 2.80
N SER A 526 -10.42 -16.76 2.16
CA SER A 526 -11.88 -16.61 2.33
C SER A 526 -12.66 -17.94 2.44
N GLN A 527 -13.21 -18.23 3.63
CA GLN A 527 -14.04 -19.40 3.90
C GLN A 527 -15.53 -19.01 3.91
N ARG A 528 -16.32 -19.67 3.07
CA ARG A 528 -17.74 -19.99 3.33
C ARG A 528 -17.97 -21.42 2.86
N HIS A 529 -18.78 -22.17 3.61
CA HIS A 529 -19.10 -23.57 3.33
C HIS A 529 -20.01 -23.77 2.09
N ASP A 530 -20.39 -22.67 1.43
CA ASP A 530 -21.38 -22.65 0.36
C ASP A 530 -20.71 -22.16 -0.95
N ALA A 531 -20.06 -23.09 -1.66
CA ALA A 531 -19.59 -23.09 -3.06
C ALA A 531 -18.69 -21.94 -3.63
N ALA A 532 -18.84 -20.68 -3.26
CA ALA A 532 -18.07 -19.56 -3.82
C ALA A 532 -16.98 -19.07 -2.84
N SER A 533 -15.71 -19.09 -3.26
CA SER A 533 -14.56 -18.58 -2.52
C SER A 533 -13.61 -17.81 -3.45
N ARG A 534 -12.76 -16.93 -2.92
CA ARG A 534 -11.71 -16.27 -3.71
C ARG A 534 -10.77 -17.29 -4.35
N LEU A 535 -10.47 -18.38 -3.66
CA LEU A 535 -9.71 -19.50 -4.20
C LEU A 535 -10.42 -20.15 -5.40
N SER A 536 -11.72 -20.49 -5.29
CA SER A 536 -12.45 -21.11 -6.40
C SER A 536 -12.62 -20.17 -7.61
N GLN A 537 -12.79 -18.87 -7.36
CA GLN A 537 -12.79 -17.83 -8.39
C GLN A 537 -11.45 -17.75 -9.14
N LEU A 538 -10.34 -17.75 -8.40
CA LEU A 538 -9.00 -17.74 -8.98
C LEU A 538 -8.71 -19.03 -9.75
N LEU A 539 -9.06 -20.19 -9.18
CA LEU A 539 -8.92 -21.48 -9.86
C LEU A 539 -9.72 -21.48 -11.17
N ALA A 540 -11.00 -21.08 -11.16
CA ALA A 540 -11.81 -21.02 -12.37
C ALA A 540 -11.14 -20.19 -13.49
N TRP A 541 -10.53 -19.05 -13.13
CA TRP A 541 -9.82 -18.18 -14.09
C TRP A 541 -8.51 -18.75 -14.62
N LEU A 542 -7.76 -19.45 -13.76
CA LEU A 542 -6.49 -20.06 -14.13
C LEU A 542 -6.68 -21.27 -15.05
N GLU A 543 -7.82 -21.96 -14.97
CA GLU A 543 -8.08 -23.24 -15.64
C GLU A 543 -7.16 -24.36 -15.14
N ILE A 544 -7.45 -25.62 -15.46
CA ILE A 544 -6.75 -26.77 -14.86
C ILE A 544 -5.33 -26.97 -15.42
N ASP A 545 -5.12 -26.52 -16.65
CA ASP A 545 -3.91 -26.61 -17.47
C ASP A 545 -3.07 -25.32 -17.41
N PHE A 546 -3.37 -24.43 -16.45
CA PHE A 546 -2.59 -23.23 -16.20
C PHE A 546 -1.08 -23.49 -16.16
N GLU A 547 -0.34 -22.82 -17.06
CA GLU A 547 1.12 -22.93 -17.13
C GLU A 547 1.86 -21.62 -16.79
N GLY A 548 1.14 -20.58 -16.34
CA GLY A 548 1.74 -19.32 -15.94
C GLY A 548 2.42 -19.38 -14.57
N VAL A 549 2.85 -18.22 -14.08
CA VAL A 549 3.56 -18.08 -12.80
C VAL A 549 2.58 -17.82 -11.66
N ILE A 550 2.75 -18.54 -10.54
CA ILE A 550 2.15 -18.21 -9.24
C ILE A 550 3.29 -17.86 -8.29
N CYS A 551 3.32 -16.61 -7.88
CA CYS A 551 4.29 -16.05 -6.96
C CYS A 551 3.68 -15.99 -5.55
N PHE A 552 4.34 -16.64 -4.59
CA PHE A 552 4.11 -16.49 -3.16
C PHE A 552 5.20 -15.58 -2.59
N ASP A 553 4.94 -14.28 -2.60
CA ASP A 553 5.79 -13.26 -1.98
C ASP A 553 5.62 -13.29 -0.45
N GLU A 554 6.71 -13.14 0.30
CA GLU A 554 6.74 -13.37 1.75
C GLU A 554 6.16 -14.74 2.15
N ALA A 555 6.61 -15.80 1.45
CA ALA A 555 6.04 -17.14 1.55
C ALA A 555 6.02 -17.75 2.96
N HIS A 556 6.83 -17.22 3.90
CA HIS A 556 6.78 -17.61 5.31
C HIS A 556 5.41 -17.37 5.96
N GLU A 557 4.57 -16.51 5.37
CA GLU A 557 3.14 -16.36 5.71
C GLU A 557 2.33 -17.66 5.57
N MET A 558 2.88 -18.69 4.91
CA MET A 558 2.30 -20.02 4.78
C MET A 558 2.93 -21.08 5.71
N ALA A 559 3.91 -20.74 6.55
CA ALA A 559 4.66 -21.72 7.37
C ALA A 559 3.77 -22.63 8.21
N ASN A 560 2.67 -22.11 8.75
CA ASN A 560 1.71 -22.87 9.55
C ASN A 560 0.71 -23.70 8.72
N ALA A 561 0.90 -23.89 7.41
CA ALA A 561 -0.02 -24.68 6.57
C ALA A 561 -0.13 -26.15 7.00
N ALA A 562 0.92 -26.69 7.60
CA ALA A 562 1.02 -28.11 7.98
C ALA A 562 0.36 -28.45 9.33
N GLY A 563 0.05 -27.44 10.15
CA GLY A 563 -0.11 -27.61 11.60
C GLY A 563 1.24 -27.81 12.28
N THR A 564 1.34 -27.44 13.56
CA THR A 564 2.60 -27.46 14.32
C THR A 564 2.36 -28.12 15.67
N GLU A 565 3.21 -29.05 16.07
CA GLU A 565 3.23 -29.49 17.47
C GLU A 565 3.90 -28.40 18.30
N THR A 566 3.14 -27.82 19.24
CA THR A 566 3.68 -26.84 20.17
C THR A 566 3.74 -27.45 21.58
N ARG A 567 4.52 -26.83 22.46
CA ARG A 567 4.54 -27.12 23.91
C ARG A 567 3.16 -27.03 24.60
N PHE A 568 2.12 -26.55 23.89
CA PHE A 568 0.73 -26.47 24.34
C PHE A 568 -0.22 -27.41 23.58
N GLY A 569 0.31 -28.34 22.77
CA GLY A 569 -0.46 -29.31 21.97
C GLY A 569 -0.39 -29.09 20.45
N ALA A 570 -1.11 -29.93 19.70
CA ALA A 570 -1.18 -29.88 18.25
C ALA A 570 -1.98 -28.65 17.77
N GLN A 571 -1.31 -27.72 17.09
CA GLN A 571 -1.92 -26.54 16.49
C GLN A 571 -2.43 -26.89 15.09
N LYS A 572 -3.73 -26.66 14.85
CA LYS A 572 -4.35 -26.82 13.52
C LYS A 572 -3.69 -25.87 12.52
N GLY A 573 -3.45 -26.35 11.30
CA GLY A 573 -2.81 -25.57 10.25
C GLY A 573 -3.58 -24.27 9.94
N SER A 574 -2.86 -23.18 9.65
CA SER A 574 -3.48 -21.90 9.36
C SER A 574 -4.31 -21.98 8.09
N ASP A 575 -5.55 -21.49 8.14
CA ASP A 575 -6.43 -21.46 6.97
C ASP A 575 -5.79 -20.72 5.78
N GLN A 576 -4.95 -19.73 6.10
CA GLN A 576 -4.14 -18.97 5.16
C GLN A 576 -3.14 -19.87 4.41
N GLY A 577 -2.32 -20.61 5.16
CA GLY A 577 -1.34 -21.53 4.59
C GLY A 577 -2.01 -22.64 3.79
N LEU A 578 -3.11 -23.18 4.30
CA LEU A 578 -3.90 -24.20 3.59
C LEU A 578 -4.46 -23.68 2.26
N ALA A 579 -4.93 -22.44 2.18
CA ALA A 579 -5.44 -21.87 0.93
C ALA A 579 -4.33 -21.72 -0.13
N GLY A 580 -3.14 -21.29 0.27
CA GLY A 580 -1.96 -21.23 -0.60
C GLY A 580 -1.52 -22.61 -1.10
N VAL A 581 -1.46 -23.60 -0.21
CA VAL A 581 -1.17 -25.01 -0.56
C VAL A 581 -2.21 -25.58 -1.52
N ARG A 582 -3.50 -25.32 -1.31
CA ARG A 582 -4.57 -25.74 -2.22
C ARG A 582 -4.43 -25.13 -3.60
N LEU A 583 -4.11 -23.84 -3.69
CA LEU A 583 -3.91 -23.17 -4.99
C LEU A 583 -2.83 -23.85 -5.83
N GLN A 584 -1.65 -24.10 -5.25
CA GLN A 584 -0.56 -24.76 -5.96
C GLN A 584 -0.86 -26.24 -6.24
N ASN A 585 -1.50 -26.97 -5.33
CA ASN A 585 -1.78 -28.39 -5.52
C ASN A 585 -2.85 -28.63 -6.59
N LEU A 586 -3.82 -27.74 -6.71
CA LEU A 586 -4.86 -27.83 -7.72
C LEU A 586 -4.39 -27.35 -9.10
N ARG A 587 -3.18 -26.80 -9.23
CA ARG A 587 -2.59 -26.36 -10.51
C ARG A 587 -1.29 -27.10 -10.82
N PRO A 588 -1.36 -28.35 -11.32
CA PRO A 588 -0.19 -29.22 -11.51
C PRO A 588 0.92 -28.60 -12.36
N ARG A 589 0.52 -27.85 -13.40
CA ARG A 589 1.44 -27.25 -14.38
C ARG A 589 1.84 -25.80 -14.05
N ALA A 590 1.36 -25.23 -12.95
CA ALA A 590 1.78 -23.87 -12.57
C ALA A 590 3.28 -23.81 -12.29
N ARG A 591 3.90 -22.69 -12.64
CA ARG A 591 5.28 -22.35 -12.29
C ARG A 591 5.27 -21.65 -10.95
N ILE A 592 5.74 -22.33 -9.90
CA ILE A 592 5.63 -21.82 -8.52
C ILE A 592 6.92 -21.11 -8.11
N LEU A 593 6.81 -19.85 -7.74
CA LEU A 593 7.87 -19.09 -7.07
C LEU A 593 7.55 -18.95 -5.59
N TYR A 594 8.50 -19.32 -4.74
CA TYR A 594 8.47 -19.02 -3.31
C TYR A 594 9.50 -17.94 -3.02
N ILE A 595 9.11 -16.88 -2.32
CA ILE A 595 9.99 -15.75 -2.05
C ILE A 595 9.97 -15.45 -0.56
N SER A 596 11.11 -15.62 0.12
CA SER A 596 11.25 -15.27 1.54
C SER A 596 12.71 -15.20 1.93
N ALA A 597 13.15 -14.08 2.51
CA ALA A 597 14.51 -13.95 3.03
C ALA A 597 14.80 -14.88 4.23
N THR A 598 13.75 -15.38 4.90
CA THR A 598 13.83 -16.25 6.09
C THR A 598 13.35 -17.67 5.80
N GLY A 599 13.26 -18.05 4.52
CA GLY A 599 12.71 -19.35 4.10
C GLY A 599 13.48 -20.56 4.64
N ALA A 600 14.82 -20.47 4.69
CA ALA A 600 15.70 -21.55 5.11
C ALA A 600 16.30 -21.31 6.52
N THR A 601 15.52 -20.71 7.44
CA THR A 601 15.95 -20.54 8.85
C THR A 601 15.23 -21.47 9.81
N ASP A 602 14.04 -21.97 9.45
CA ASP A 602 13.20 -22.86 10.25
C ASP A 602 12.59 -23.94 9.33
N PRO A 603 12.61 -25.23 9.70
CA PRO A 603 12.00 -26.32 8.92
C PRO A 603 10.54 -26.06 8.53
N ALA A 604 9.77 -25.43 9.42
CA ALA A 604 8.37 -25.11 9.17
C ALA A 604 8.19 -24.14 7.98
N ASN A 605 9.21 -23.32 7.69
CA ASN A 605 9.20 -22.40 6.56
C ASN A 605 9.42 -23.09 5.20
N LEU A 606 9.64 -24.41 5.16
CA LEU A 606 9.72 -25.19 3.93
C LEU A 606 8.53 -26.13 3.72
N CYS A 607 7.67 -26.31 4.73
CA CYS A 607 6.50 -27.21 4.68
C CYS A 607 5.52 -26.90 3.55
N TYR A 608 5.37 -25.63 3.16
CA TYR A 608 4.50 -25.21 2.07
C TYR A 608 5.18 -25.30 0.69
N ALA A 609 6.51 -25.48 0.65
CA ALA A 609 7.33 -25.41 -0.55
C ALA A 609 7.43 -26.78 -1.28
N ILE A 610 6.30 -27.49 -1.38
CA ILE A 610 6.25 -28.87 -1.89
C ILE A 610 6.78 -29.02 -3.31
N ARG A 611 6.75 -27.96 -4.12
CA ARG A 611 7.28 -27.98 -5.49
C ARG A 611 8.81 -27.99 -5.58
N LEU A 612 9.52 -27.90 -4.46
CA LEU A 612 10.97 -28.07 -4.42
C LEU A 612 11.41 -29.54 -4.43
N GLY A 613 10.49 -30.49 -4.19
CA GLY A 613 10.84 -31.92 -4.18
C GLY A 613 11.73 -32.31 -3.00
N LEU A 614 11.45 -31.75 -1.81
CA LEU A 614 12.21 -32.02 -0.59
C LEU A 614 11.89 -33.39 0.06
N TRP A 615 10.74 -33.97 -0.29
CA TRP A 615 10.29 -35.27 0.19
C TRP A 615 9.46 -35.97 -0.90
N GLY A 616 9.20 -37.27 -0.72
CA GLY A 616 8.48 -38.11 -1.66
C GLY A 616 9.39 -39.00 -2.50
N ALA A 617 8.83 -39.62 -3.54
CA ALA A 617 9.52 -40.59 -4.37
C ALA A 617 10.81 -40.00 -4.98
N GLY A 618 11.93 -40.72 -4.86
CA GLY A 618 13.22 -40.27 -5.39
C GLY A 618 13.96 -39.24 -4.53
N THR A 619 13.51 -39.00 -3.30
CA THR A 619 14.18 -38.12 -2.33
C THR A 619 14.65 -38.90 -1.10
N SER A 620 15.47 -38.29 -0.25
CA SER A 620 15.97 -38.90 1.00
C SER A 620 14.91 -39.04 2.10
N PHE A 621 13.74 -38.43 1.92
CA PHE A 621 12.66 -38.43 2.91
C PHE A 621 11.36 -38.93 2.27
N ASP A 622 10.80 -40.02 2.79
CA ASP A 622 9.59 -40.63 2.23
C ASP A 622 8.39 -39.67 2.25
N ASP A 623 8.26 -38.88 3.32
CA ASP A 623 7.18 -37.92 3.49
C ASP A 623 7.63 -36.65 4.23
N ARG A 624 6.69 -35.70 4.33
CA ARG A 624 6.90 -34.42 5.02
C ARG A 624 7.25 -34.58 6.50
N ALA A 625 6.65 -35.55 7.20
CA ALA A 625 6.87 -35.73 8.63
C ALA A 625 8.29 -36.26 8.90
N ALA A 626 8.77 -37.18 8.06
CA ALA A 626 10.15 -37.67 8.07
C ALA A 626 11.15 -36.54 7.81
N PHE A 627 10.87 -35.68 6.82
CA PHE A 627 11.67 -34.48 6.56
C PHE A 627 11.75 -33.58 7.80
N MET A 628 10.60 -33.19 8.37
CA MET A 628 10.54 -32.30 9.54
C MET A 628 11.31 -32.86 10.73
N SER A 629 11.06 -34.13 11.09
CA SER A 629 11.77 -34.78 12.19
C SER A 629 13.28 -34.85 11.95
N GLY A 630 13.69 -35.10 10.71
CA GLY A 630 15.10 -35.14 10.31
C GLY A 630 15.79 -33.79 10.49
N ILE A 631 15.18 -32.71 10.00
CA ILE A 631 15.78 -31.37 10.10
C ILE A 631 15.73 -30.84 11.54
N GLU A 632 14.64 -31.05 12.29
CA GLU A 632 14.54 -30.65 13.70
C GLU A 632 15.63 -31.29 14.57
N LYS A 633 15.90 -32.59 14.39
CA LYS A 633 16.99 -33.29 15.10
C LYS A 633 18.37 -32.77 14.72
N GLY A 634 18.56 -32.38 13.46
CA GLY A 634 19.84 -31.87 12.96
C GLY A 634 20.10 -30.39 13.21
N GLY A 635 19.07 -29.63 13.62
CA GLY A 635 19.17 -28.20 13.91
C GLY A 635 19.64 -27.36 12.73
N ILE A 636 20.38 -26.29 13.02
CA ILE A 636 20.86 -25.32 12.02
C ILE A 636 21.75 -25.99 10.95
N ALA A 637 22.60 -26.95 11.34
CA ALA A 637 23.50 -27.62 10.41
C ALA A 637 22.74 -28.42 9.32
N ALA A 638 21.64 -29.07 9.68
CA ALA A 638 20.80 -29.77 8.72
C ALA A 638 20.09 -28.80 7.76
N MET A 639 19.66 -27.64 8.25
CA MET A 639 19.07 -26.61 7.41
C MET A 639 20.07 -26.03 6.40
N GLU A 640 21.33 -25.82 6.80
CA GLU A 640 22.39 -25.40 5.89
C GLU A 640 22.66 -26.43 4.79
N ILE A 641 22.59 -27.73 5.12
CA ILE A 641 22.71 -28.80 4.13
C ILE A 641 21.54 -28.74 3.12
N VAL A 642 20.31 -28.60 3.59
CA VAL A 642 19.13 -28.49 2.70
C VAL A 642 19.27 -27.28 1.76
N ALA A 643 19.67 -26.12 2.29
CA ALA A 643 19.88 -24.92 1.47
C ALA A 643 20.98 -25.13 0.39
N ARG A 644 22.07 -25.81 0.75
CA ARG A 644 23.16 -26.17 -0.17
C ARG A 644 22.71 -27.14 -1.25
N ASP A 645 21.96 -28.18 -0.88
CA ASP A 645 21.45 -29.17 -1.83
C ASP A 645 20.46 -28.51 -2.80
N LEU A 646 19.58 -27.64 -2.31
CA LEU A 646 18.68 -26.86 -3.17
C LEU A 646 19.46 -25.97 -4.15
N LYS A 647 20.55 -25.33 -3.72
CA LYS A 647 21.43 -24.56 -4.62
C LYS A 647 22.06 -25.46 -5.67
N ALA A 648 22.62 -26.61 -5.26
CA ALA A 648 23.25 -27.58 -6.16
C ALA A 648 22.27 -28.14 -7.21
N LEU A 649 21.00 -28.28 -6.83
CA LEU A 649 19.91 -28.69 -7.72
C LEU A 649 19.39 -27.55 -8.61
N GLY A 650 19.85 -26.31 -8.42
CA GLY A 650 19.38 -25.13 -9.13
C GLY A 650 17.96 -24.71 -8.76
N LEU A 651 17.59 -24.85 -7.49
CA LEU A 651 16.25 -24.58 -6.95
C LEU A 651 16.22 -23.43 -5.94
N TYR A 652 17.38 -22.90 -5.56
CA TYR A 652 17.49 -21.90 -4.50
C TYR A 652 18.63 -20.91 -4.73
N THR A 653 18.35 -19.63 -4.51
CA THR A 653 19.34 -18.54 -4.42
C THR A 653 19.15 -17.77 -3.13
N ALA A 654 20.24 -17.47 -2.41
CA ALA A 654 20.18 -16.65 -1.20
C ALA A 654 21.44 -15.79 -1.03
N ARG A 655 21.31 -14.53 -1.46
CA ARG A 655 22.36 -13.50 -1.38
C ARG A 655 21.89 -12.39 -0.46
N ALA A 656 22.82 -11.74 0.25
CA ALA A 656 22.53 -10.61 1.11
C ALA A 656 23.42 -9.41 0.76
N LEU A 657 23.01 -8.20 1.16
CA LEU A 657 23.90 -7.05 1.09
C LEU A 657 25.03 -7.20 2.11
N THR A 658 26.23 -6.75 1.75
CA THR A 658 27.35 -6.69 2.69
C THR A 658 27.11 -5.66 3.80
N PHE A 659 27.61 -5.95 5.00
CA PHE A 659 27.70 -4.96 6.10
C PHE A 659 28.99 -4.14 6.04
N ARG A 660 29.82 -4.30 5.00
CA ARG A 660 31.05 -3.50 4.84
C ARG A 660 30.70 -2.01 4.82
N GLY A 661 31.29 -1.26 5.75
CA GLY A 661 31.05 0.19 5.92
C GLY A 661 29.82 0.52 6.77
N VAL A 662 29.14 -0.47 7.35
CA VAL A 662 28.08 -0.26 8.33
C VAL A 662 28.68 -0.30 9.74
N GLU A 663 28.58 0.82 10.46
CA GLU A 663 28.91 0.89 11.88
C GLU A 663 27.63 0.75 12.71
N TYR A 664 27.69 -0.04 13.79
CA TYR A 664 26.59 -0.23 14.73
C TYR A 664 27.06 0.18 16.12
N ASP A 665 26.34 1.12 16.74
CA ASP A 665 26.56 1.50 18.13
C ASP A 665 25.28 1.21 18.94
N PRO A 666 25.27 0.19 19.82
CA PRO A 666 24.12 -0.09 20.67
C PRO A 666 23.94 1.03 21.69
N LEU A 667 22.92 1.86 21.49
CA LEU A 667 22.58 2.92 22.43
C LEU A 667 21.96 2.32 23.71
N VAL A 668 22.76 2.23 24.77
CA VAL A 668 22.30 1.77 26.07
C VAL A 668 21.62 2.93 26.80
N HIS A 669 20.31 2.82 27.01
CA HIS A 669 19.56 3.73 27.87
C HIS A 669 19.41 3.14 29.28
N PRO A 670 20.17 3.61 30.28
CA PRO A 670 19.96 3.19 31.65
C PRO A 670 18.58 3.65 32.13
N LEU A 671 17.78 2.71 32.64
CA LEU A 671 16.49 3.02 33.22
C LEU A 671 16.67 3.93 34.44
N THR A 672 15.81 4.94 34.57
CA THR A 672 15.79 5.79 35.78
C THR A 672 15.27 5.00 36.98
N PRO A 673 15.58 5.41 38.22
CA PRO A 673 15.05 4.75 39.41
C PRO A 673 13.52 4.61 39.41
N ALA A 674 12.79 5.64 38.95
CA ALA A 674 11.33 5.60 38.83
C ALA A 674 10.83 4.60 37.75
N GLN A 675 11.56 4.47 36.64
CA GLN A 675 11.25 3.46 35.61
C GLN A 675 11.53 2.05 36.11
N ILE A 676 12.61 1.85 36.87
CA ILE A 676 12.94 0.57 37.50
C ILE A 676 11.84 0.20 38.50
N GLU A 677 11.42 1.13 39.36
CA GLU A 677 10.33 0.90 40.31
C GLU A 677 9.03 0.53 39.60
N THR A 678 8.67 1.26 38.54
CA THR A 678 7.49 0.95 37.73
C THR A 678 7.60 -0.44 37.09
N TYR A 679 8.74 -0.75 36.47
CA TYR A 679 8.98 -2.05 35.85
C TYR A 679 8.88 -3.19 36.87
N ASN A 680 9.50 -3.03 38.04
CA ASN A 680 9.46 -4.00 39.12
C ASN A 680 8.03 -4.21 39.64
N ALA A 681 7.25 -3.13 39.84
CA ALA A 681 5.86 -3.24 40.25
C ALA A 681 5.00 -4.02 39.23
N TYR A 682 5.22 -3.78 37.93
CA TYR A 682 4.58 -4.56 36.86
C TYR A 682 5.03 -6.03 36.86
N ALA A 683 6.34 -6.29 37.02
CA ALA A 683 6.90 -7.64 37.06
C ALA A 683 6.38 -8.44 38.27
N ASP A 684 6.29 -7.80 39.44
CA ASP A 684 5.71 -8.38 40.65
C ASP A 684 4.22 -8.68 40.47
N GLY A 685 3.47 -7.75 39.86
CA GLY A 685 2.07 -7.97 39.48
C GLY A 685 1.90 -9.18 38.54
N TRP A 686 2.77 -9.29 37.52
CA TRP A 686 2.81 -10.45 36.63
C TRP A 686 3.16 -11.75 37.35
N ALA A 687 4.10 -11.71 38.31
CA ALA A 687 4.45 -12.88 39.11
C ALA A 687 3.29 -13.34 40.02
N VAL A 688 2.44 -12.41 40.47
CA VAL A 688 1.20 -12.74 41.20
C VAL A 688 0.17 -13.40 40.27
N LEU A 689 -0.06 -12.83 39.08
CA LEU A 689 -0.95 -13.42 38.07
C LEU A 689 -0.48 -14.82 37.64
N TRP A 690 0.82 -14.99 37.43
CA TRP A 690 1.42 -16.28 37.08
C TRP A 690 1.26 -17.32 38.19
N ARG A 691 1.49 -16.94 39.45
CA ARG A 691 1.23 -17.81 40.61
C ARG A 691 -0.26 -18.18 40.73
N ALA A 692 -1.16 -17.26 40.38
CA ALA A 692 -2.60 -17.48 40.36
C ALA A 692 -3.09 -18.28 39.13
N ALA A 693 -2.28 -18.44 38.07
CA ALA A 693 -2.68 -19.12 36.84
C ALA A 693 -3.17 -20.55 37.09
N HIS A 694 -2.56 -21.28 38.03
CA HIS A 694 -2.98 -22.64 38.43
C HIS A 694 -4.35 -22.68 39.13
N ASN A 695 -4.81 -21.57 39.73
CA ASN A 695 -6.14 -21.45 40.35
C ASN A 695 -7.23 -21.05 39.35
N THR A 696 -6.88 -20.71 38.11
CA THR A 696 -7.83 -20.17 37.12
C THR A 696 -8.46 -21.27 36.26
N ALA A 697 -7.77 -22.41 36.08
CA ALA A 697 -8.28 -23.56 35.33
C ALA A 697 -9.55 -24.22 35.91
N TYR A 698 -9.85 -23.99 37.20
CA TYR A 698 -11.02 -24.57 37.87
C TYR A 698 -12.25 -23.65 37.91
N ARG A 699 -12.17 -22.41 37.40
CA ARG A 699 -13.31 -21.46 37.48
C ARG A 699 -14.31 -21.60 36.34
N GLU A 700 -13.91 -22.06 35.16
CA GLU A 700 -14.85 -22.24 34.04
C GLU A 700 -15.83 -23.41 34.28
N GLU A 701 -15.39 -24.52 34.88
CA GLU A 701 -16.31 -25.63 35.25
C GLU A 701 -17.28 -25.23 36.38
N ALA A 702 -16.86 -24.38 37.32
CA ALA A 702 -17.68 -23.98 38.47
C ALA A 702 -18.79 -22.97 38.10
N VAL A 703 -18.54 -22.12 37.09
CA VAL A 703 -19.55 -21.15 36.60
C VAL A 703 -20.59 -21.84 35.71
N MET A 704 -20.18 -22.80 34.86
CA MET A 704 -21.11 -23.55 34.01
C MET A 704 -22.08 -24.45 34.81
N ARG A 705 -21.67 -25.01 35.95
CA ARG A 705 -22.56 -25.81 36.82
C ARG A 705 -23.59 -24.99 37.60
N ARG A 706 -23.38 -23.68 37.79
CA ARG A 706 -24.34 -22.80 38.49
C ARG A 706 -25.42 -22.22 37.57
N SER A 707 -25.28 -22.34 36.26
CA SER A 707 -26.31 -21.91 35.30
C SER A 707 -27.19 -23.05 34.78
N ALA A 708 -26.97 -24.28 35.25
CA ALA A 708 -27.73 -25.48 34.89
C ALA A 708 -28.51 -26.10 36.07
N ALA A 709 -28.60 -25.41 37.20
CA ALA A 709 -29.46 -25.72 38.35
C ALA A 709 -30.27 -24.46 38.69
#